data_AF-A0A2G6N5I2-F1
#
_entry.id   AF-A0A2G6N5I2-F1
#
_cell.length_a   1.000
_cell.length_b   1.000
_cell.length_c   1.000
_cell.angle_alpha   90.00
_cell.angle_beta   90.00
_cell.angle_gamma   90.00
#
_symmetry.space_group_name_H-M   'P 1'
#
loop_
_entity.id
_entity.type
_entity.pdbx_description
1 polymer ?
#
loop_
_entity_poly.entity_id
_entity_poly.type
_entity_poly.pdbx_seq_one_letter_code
_entity_poly.pdbx_strand_id
1 'polypeptide(L)'
;MTTLKKGFSILFVILLSTPVVFWLIVHARSNDDNTVRHGFPAPEAHLLLERDYYQAVDGWFNASLPLADALTCLNNWLNYHIFGKASTRSVHVGIHGWLYPGPHDTGPMEPSEASQAGQQLFLKLHALENMITATGRRFVVGLVPGKAEIYPEHMGTQVAFPTLPMVEALLDAQTHYPLNGFLALRPVLKKAKLNGTMVYTRRSRLWECAGAAVAADQLLTRQELTQTRTASLPAEICPPADDDLYRLLIGRENIPVRADTAGCTSGPHAVNGPTAILYGDDNSNRLLPHITHAFNAISLIHIREAPVLDRNVLNLQSDMFLLVVGEAHLDTLHINLESIYDVVGQRLQGVATRTIPLAQSLPRVQTALEYGSDGLRIRSGGVPAFFSLPAVDGSAADAFRMVRLTFSESHQDRVRVKTARQSAPAMEKTLGRDSRIVLVPLPFQKSVSLWINPGHHPGVFTLEKADLISFYGKQVPVAPTPATTPPDDIYSGIQIEPLEPSGPPAALAPIEAPPGHPVEALPELTLADLPPGRIIQRQGKSADVVVTGTYTGAAGPVEARVVQGMQETVIVPWTVVDDAPENGLFTGILKHVPQGGWYRLQIRSGIAPWVLEKGTNPWGVGMLIACIGQSNMREWFYTGKAHRPSPQVRLHRDGQWQIPDRSGNGALALGNRLATSLKIPVGLLDYAVNGSGLTAKADWGKGFWRDTGPESIYSRFIDGVLQAGGVVEYVVWMQGEADAAKGSVSREEYRAALEGLVDDQLRMDIHNGSGRSRLPFLMIPLVRRPTGRDLTCQWIRDAQMDVLTSIEECHLAGLSIDLENHGRQHLAPSAYTVLGDRTAGTILYLLDKAPYHRGPSVAAVTRVSDRIVDIGLAHRGGTDFTPWTQISGFEVLSGKTRLVIDTVTRTNGNTIRIRLTEPPPRHFSVRYLYGAHPDTTHAVHDNTSRRLPLEPFVQYLK
;
A
#
# COMPACT_ATOMS: atom_id res chain seq x y z
N MET A 1 -47.29 -20.09 -36.45
CA MET A 1 -46.87 -19.62 -35.11
C MET A 1 -45.42 -19.12 -35.06
N THR A 2 -44.48 -19.71 -35.79
CA THR A 2 -43.06 -19.30 -35.85
C THR A 2 -42.80 -17.98 -36.58
N THR A 3 -43.56 -17.68 -37.64
CA THR A 3 -43.53 -16.41 -38.38
C THR A 3 -44.12 -15.24 -37.59
N LEU A 4 -45.18 -15.49 -36.81
CA LEU A 4 -45.79 -14.48 -35.94
C LEU A 4 -44.89 -14.12 -34.75
N LYS A 5 -44.17 -15.10 -34.18
CA LYS A 5 -43.16 -14.85 -33.13
C LYS A 5 -41.95 -14.05 -33.64
N LYS A 6 -41.47 -14.34 -34.87
CA LYS A 6 -40.42 -13.52 -35.51
C LYS A 6 -40.89 -12.09 -35.79
N GLY A 7 -42.13 -11.92 -36.23
CA GLY A 7 -42.75 -10.60 -36.42
C GLY A 7 -42.83 -9.81 -35.12
N PHE A 8 -43.27 -10.43 -34.02
CA PHE A 8 -43.31 -9.78 -32.70
C PHE A 8 -41.92 -9.46 -32.16
N SER A 9 -40.91 -10.33 -32.34
CA SER A 9 -39.53 -10.04 -31.92
C SER A 9 -38.92 -8.89 -32.72
N ILE A 10 -39.17 -8.81 -34.03
CA ILE A 10 -38.69 -7.70 -34.86
C ILE A 10 -39.41 -6.40 -34.49
N LEU A 11 -40.73 -6.45 -34.31
CA LEU A 11 -41.52 -5.28 -33.88
C LEU A 11 -41.09 -4.81 -32.48
N PHE A 12 -40.77 -5.72 -31.57
CA PHE A 12 -40.26 -5.42 -30.22
C PHE A 12 -38.86 -4.80 -30.26
N VAL A 13 -37.95 -5.30 -31.11
CA VAL A 13 -36.63 -4.71 -31.33
C VAL A 13 -36.76 -3.31 -31.94
N ILE A 14 -37.66 -3.12 -32.90
CA ILE A 14 -37.95 -1.80 -33.49
C ILE A 14 -38.54 -0.86 -32.43
N LEU A 15 -39.50 -1.32 -31.62
CA LEU A 15 -40.12 -0.51 -30.57
C LEU A 15 -39.11 -0.09 -29.48
N LEU A 16 -38.10 -0.92 -29.20
CA LEU A 16 -37.03 -0.62 -28.25
C LEU A 16 -35.92 0.25 -28.84
N SER A 17 -35.64 0.13 -30.14
CA SER A 17 -34.56 0.88 -30.81
C SER A 17 -35.00 2.26 -31.32
N THR A 18 -36.28 2.45 -31.65
CA THR A 18 -36.79 3.72 -32.19
C THR A 18 -36.68 4.90 -31.19
N PRO A 19 -37.00 4.75 -29.88
CA PRO A 19 -36.77 5.79 -28.88
C PRO A 19 -35.30 6.13 -28.70
N VAL A 20 -34.42 5.12 -28.78
CA VAL A 20 -32.96 5.28 -28.63
C VAL A 20 -32.38 6.04 -29.83
N VAL A 21 -32.80 5.70 -31.05
CA VAL A 21 -32.37 6.39 -32.29
C VAL A 21 -32.88 7.84 -32.31
N PHE A 22 -34.13 8.08 -31.92
CA PHE A 22 -34.69 9.43 -31.85
C PHE A 22 -34.03 10.27 -30.74
N TRP A 23 -33.74 9.66 -29.59
CA TRP A 23 -33.00 10.29 -28.49
C TRP A 23 -31.57 10.67 -28.87
N LEU A 24 -30.85 9.80 -29.60
CA LEU A 24 -29.51 10.05 -30.15
C LEU A 24 -29.48 11.24 -31.11
N ILE A 25 -30.48 11.35 -32.00
CA ILE A 25 -30.57 12.45 -32.98
C ILE A 25 -30.83 13.81 -32.30
N VAL A 26 -31.59 13.83 -31.20
CA VAL A 26 -31.89 15.05 -30.44
C VAL A 26 -30.71 15.49 -29.57
N HIS A 27 -29.99 14.56 -28.92
CA HIS A 27 -28.92 14.88 -27.97
C HIS A 27 -27.53 15.03 -28.61
N ALA A 28 -27.34 14.58 -29.85
CA ALA A 28 -26.15 14.91 -30.64
C ALA A 28 -26.09 16.39 -31.07
N ARG A 29 -27.18 17.16 -30.88
CA ARG A 29 -27.30 18.57 -31.31
C ARG A 29 -27.29 19.59 -30.16
N SER A 30 -27.30 19.19 -28.89
CA SER A 30 -27.35 20.12 -27.75
C SER A 30 -26.02 20.12 -26.99
N ASN A 31 -25.19 21.15 -27.15
CA ASN A 31 -23.96 21.31 -26.37
C ASN A 31 -23.75 22.77 -25.89
N ASP A 32 -24.83 23.50 -25.64
CA ASP A 32 -24.77 24.92 -25.25
C ASP A 32 -25.23 25.24 -23.83
N ASP A 33 -25.64 24.25 -23.02
CA ASP A 33 -26.15 24.55 -21.67
C ASP A 33 -25.56 23.65 -20.59
N ASN A 34 -24.96 24.29 -19.57
CA ASN A 34 -24.24 23.69 -18.45
C ASN A 34 -25.18 23.02 -17.42
N THR A 35 -26.12 22.20 -17.89
CA THR A 35 -27.00 21.40 -17.04
C THR A 35 -26.89 19.90 -17.35
N VAL A 36 -26.17 19.21 -16.47
CA VAL A 36 -26.46 17.83 -16.02
C VAL A 36 -26.21 16.64 -16.97
N ARG A 37 -25.73 16.74 -18.24
CA ARG A 37 -25.49 15.51 -19.06
C ARG A 37 -24.18 15.47 -19.87
N HIS A 38 -23.59 14.27 -19.98
CA HIS A 38 -22.36 13.97 -20.72
C HIS A 38 -22.51 14.25 -22.24
N GLY A 39 -21.65 15.06 -22.84
CA GLY A 39 -21.57 15.24 -24.31
C GLY A 39 -20.87 14.09 -25.03
N PHE A 40 -21.31 13.78 -26.26
CA PHE A 40 -20.76 12.69 -27.10
C PHE A 40 -19.28 12.93 -27.43
N PRO A 41 -18.38 11.92 -27.32
CA PRO A 41 -16.97 12.08 -27.66
C PRO A 41 -16.84 12.43 -29.15
N ALA A 42 -16.27 13.59 -29.46
CA ALA A 42 -16.07 14.01 -30.84
C ALA A 42 -15.03 13.11 -31.53
N PRO A 43 -15.31 12.57 -32.73
CA PRO A 43 -14.35 11.78 -33.48
C PRO A 43 -13.23 12.68 -34.03
N GLU A 44 -12.06 12.66 -33.39
CA GLU A 44 -10.85 13.22 -33.98
C GLU A 44 -10.06 12.13 -34.70
N ALA A 45 -9.53 12.45 -35.89
CA ALA A 45 -8.94 11.46 -36.80
C ALA A 45 -7.79 10.63 -36.20
N HIS A 46 -7.07 11.17 -35.21
CA HIS A 46 -5.96 10.48 -34.55
C HIS A 46 -6.41 9.55 -33.41
N LEU A 47 -7.58 9.79 -32.81
CA LEU A 47 -8.14 9.00 -31.70
C LEU A 47 -8.88 7.74 -32.18
N LEU A 48 -9.26 7.68 -33.46
CA LEU A 48 -9.97 6.53 -34.05
C LEU A 48 -9.15 5.23 -34.05
N LEU A 49 -7.85 5.27 -33.79
CA LEU A 49 -6.99 4.09 -33.66
C LEU A 49 -6.66 3.75 -32.20
N GLU A 50 -7.06 4.59 -31.24
CA GLU A 50 -6.76 4.41 -29.83
C GLU A 50 -7.90 3.67 -29.12
N ARG A 51 -7.54 2.63 -28.36
CA ARG A 51 -8.48 1.85 -27.54
C ARG A 51 -9.28 2.74 -26.58
N ASP A 52 -8.67 3.80 -26.10
CA ASP A 52 -9.22 4.72 -25.11
C ASP A 52 -10.36 5.57 -25.68
N TYR A 53 -10.34 5.88 -26.99
CA TYR A 53 -11.47 6.53 -27.67
C TYR A 53 -12.70 5.64 -27.70
N TYR A 54 -12.53 4.37 -28.08
CA TYR A 54 -13.64 3.42 -28.09
C TYR A 54 -14.15 3.14 -26.67
N GLN A 55 -13.28 3.14 -25.65
CA GLN A 55 -13.70 3.10 -24.25
C GLN A 55 -14.43 4.37 -23.80
N ALA A 56 -14.06 5.55 -24.31
CA ALA A 56 -14.76 6.80 -24.02
C ALA A 56 -16.12 6.87 -24.72
N VAL A 57 -16.24 6.33 -25.93
CA VAL A 57 -17.51 6.16 -26.66
C VAL A 57 -18.39 5.15 -25.94
N ASP A 58 -17.86 3.99 -25.57
CA ASP A 58 -18.56 2.95 -24.82
C ASP A 58 -18.99 3.46 -23.43
N GLY A 59 -18.08 4.16 -22.74
CA GLY A 59 -18.36 4.86 -21.48
C GLY A 59 -19.41 5.98 -21.62
N TRP A 60 -19.44 6.70 -22.74
CA TRP A 60 -20.49 7.66 -23.02
C TRP A 60 -21.82 6.98 -23.29
N PHE A 61 -21.88 5.90 -24.07
CA PHE A 61 -23.11 5.15 -24.32
C PHE A 61 -23.67 4.58 -23.00
N ASN A 62 -22.81 3.97 -22.18
CA ASN A 62 -23.17 3.45 -20.86
C ASN A 62 -23.68 4.56 -19.92
N ALA A 63 -23.06 5.74 -19.94
CA ALA A 63 -23.44 6.85 -19.06
C ALA A 63 -24.60 7.72 -19.58
N SER A 64 -24.90 7.68 -20.88
CA SER A 64 -25.82 8.63 -21.53
C SER A 64 -27.14 8.00 -21.94
N LEU A 65 -27.18 6.70 -22.26
CA LEU A 65 -28.42 5.99 -22.58
C LEU A 65 -29.34 5.98 -21.35
N PRO A 66 -30.48 6.69 -21.36
CA PRO A 66 -31.49 6.52 -20.34
C PRO A 66 -31.97 5.07 -20.47
N LEU A 67 -31.81 4.27 -19.41
CA LEU A 67 -32.07 2.82 -19.37
C LEU A 67 -30.87 1.89 -19.70
N ALA A 68 -29.63 2.33 -19.87
CA ALA A 68 -28.49 1.38 -20.06
C ALA A 68 -28.40 0.36 -18.91
N ASP A 69 -28.40 0.83 -17.66
CA ASP A 69 -28.43 -0.04 -16.48
C ASP A 69 -29.71 -0.89 -16.44
N ALA A 70 -30.84 -0.35 -16.88
CA ALA A 70 -32.11 -1.08 -16.93
C ALA A 70 -32.13 -2.15 -18.03
N LEU A 71 -31.45 -1.93 -19.16
CA LEU A 71 -31.31 -2.88 -20.27
C LEU A 71 -30.28 -3.96 -19.95
N THR A 72 -29.15 -3.60 -19.33
CA THR A 72 -28.19 -4.57 -18.78
C THR A 72 -28.86 -5.41 -17.68
N CYS A 73 -29.59 -4.77 -16.78
CA CYS A 73 -30.39 -5.46 -15.76
C CYS A 73 -31.45 -6.37 -16.38
N LEU A 74 -32.16 -5.91 -17.42
CA LEU A 74 -33.17 -6.71 -18.12
C LEU A 74 -32.53 -7.90 -18.85
N ASN A 75 -31.42 -7.69 -19.55
CA ASN A 75 -30.68 -8.75 -20.24
C ASN A 75 -30.19 -9.81 -19.25
N ASN A 76 -29.56 -9.40 -18.15
CA ASN A 76 -29.09 -10.30 -17.11
C ASN A 76 -30.26 -11.01 -16.41
N TRP A 77 -31.37 -10.30 -16.18
CA TRP A 77 -32.60 -10.86 -15.64
C TRP A 77 -33.20 -11.92 -16.56
N LEU A 78 -33.24 -11.68 -17.88
CA LEU A 78 -33.71 -12.62 -18.89
C LEU A 78 -32.78 -13.84 -18.95
N ASN A 79 -31.45 -13.63 -18.96
CA ASN A 79 -30.45 -14.69 -18.92
C ASN A 79 -30.64 -15.63 -17.72
N TYR A 80 -30.91 -15.06 -16.55
CA TYR A 80 -31.17 -15.85 -15.35
C TYR A 80 -32.55 -16.56 -15.37
N HIS A 81 -33.65 -15.84 -15.59
CA HIS A 81 -34.99 -16.42 -15.44
C HIS A 81 -35.43 -17.30 -16.61
N ILE A 82 -34.93 -17.06 -17.83
CA ILE A 82 -35.29 -17.83 -19.02
C ILE A 82 -34.27 -18.94 -19.28
N PHE A 83 -32.98 -18.64 -19.15
CA PHE A 83 -31.91 -19.54 -19.57
C PHE A 83 -31.15 -20.20 -18.41
N GLY A 84 -31.40 -19.80 -17.17
CA GLY A 84 -30.69 -20.33 -15.99
C GLY A 84 -29.20 -20.00 -15.98
N LYS A 85 -28.77 -18.96 -16.70
CA LYS A 85 -27.35 -18.62 -16.89
C LYS A 85 -26.97 -17.35 -16.14
N ALA A 86 -25.80 -17.38 -15.50
CA ALA A 86 -25.16 -16.16 -15.01
C ALA A 86 -24.49 -15.42 -16.17
N SER A 87 -24.70 -14.10 -16.22
CA SER A 87 -24.01 -13.21 -17.18
C SER A 87 -22.68 -12.68 -16.62
N THR A 88 -22.36 -13.01 -15.37
CA THR A 88 -21.13 -12.68 -14.66
C THR A 88 -20.46 -13.95 -14.13
N ARG A 89 -19.12 -13.95 -14.05
CA ARG A 89 -18.36 -15.03 -13.41
C ARG A 89 -18.43 -14.99 -11.89
N SER A 90 -18.80 -13.85 -11.29
CA SER A 90 -18.82 -13.65 -9.84
C SER A 90 -20.01 -14.30 -9.13
N VAL A 91 -20.97 -14.88 -9.87
CA VAL A 91 -22.14 -15.57 -9.30
C VAL A 91 -22.34 -16.91 -9.99
N HIS A 92 -22.37 -17.98 -9.21
CA HIS A 92 -22.75 -19.31 -9.67
C HIS A 92 -24.26 -19.54 -9.44
N VAL A 93 -24.96 -20.06 -10.45
CA VAL A 93 -26.39 -20.39 -10.37
C VAL A 93 -26.53 -21.87 -10.03
N GLY A 94 -27.03 -22.16 -8.84
CA GLY A 94 -27.39 -23.49 -8.38
C GLY A 94 -28.81 -23.91 -8.79
N ILE A 95 -29.29 -24.99 -8.19
CA ILE A 95 -30.64 -25.53 -8.45
C ILE A 95 -31.69 -24.84 -7.57
N HIS A 96 -32.96 -24.90 -7.98
CA HIS A 96 -34.11 -24.33 -7.24
C HIS A 96 -33.99 -22.83 -6.88
N GLY A 97 -33.27 -22.06 -7.71
CA GLY A 97 -33.10 -20.63 -7.55
C GLY A 97 -32.09 -20.21 -6.48
N TRP A 98 -31.21 -21.13 -6.05
CA TRP A 98 -30.08 -20.83 -5.18
C TRP A 98 -28.92 -20.22 -5.96
N LEU A 99 -28.33 -19.15 -5.42
CA LEU A 99 -27.16 -18.46 -5.96
C LEU A 99 -25.97 -18.63 -5.02
N TYR A 100 -24.77 -18.72 -5.57
CA TYR A 100 -23.51 -18.85 -4.82
C TYR A 100 -22.49 -17.82 -5.32
N PRO A 101 -21.51 -17.42 -4.50
CA PRO A 101 -20.33 -16.73 -5.00
C PRO A 101 -19.66 -17.54 -6.11
N GLY A 102 -19.24 -16.88 -7.18
CA GLY A 102 -18.50 -17.50 -8.28
C GLY A 102 -16.99 -17.61 -7.99
N PRO A 103 -16.23 -18.31 -8.84
CA PRO A 103 -14.78 -18.43 -8.69
C PRO A 103 -14.08 -17.06 -8.78
N HIS A 104 -13.01 -16.87 -8.00
CA HIS A 104 -12.19 -15.65 -8.02
C HIS A 104 -11.49 -15.47 -9.38
N ASP A 105 -11.23 -14.22 -9.79
CA ASP A 105 -10.57 -13.88 -11.06
C ASP A 105 -9.07 -14.20 -11.06
N THR A 106 -8.45 -14.30 -9.87
CA THR A 106 -7.14 -14.95 -9.70
C THR A 106 -7.37 -16.44 -9.88
N GLY A 107 -6.76 -17.06 -10.90
CA GLY A 107 -6.91 -18.50 -11.15
C GLY A 107 -6.70 -19.38 -9.90
N PRO A 108 -7.08 -20.66 -9.94
CA PRO A 108 -6.97 -21.53 -8.78
C PRO A 108 -5.54 -21.52 -8.25
N MET A 109 -5.37 -21.11 -6.98
CA MET A 109 -4.09 -21.16 -6.29
C MET A 109 -3.59 -22.62 -6.28
N GLU A 110 -2.30 -22.81 -6.49
CA GLU A 110 -1.72 -24.17 -6.44
C GLU A 110 -1.97 -24.77 -5.05
N PRO A 111 -2.36 -26.06 -4.93
CA PRO A 111 -2.76 -26.65 -3.65
C PRO A 111 -1.68 -26.54 -2.55
N SER A 112 -0.41 -26.56 -2.95
CA SER A 112 0.72 -26.40 -2.03
C SER A 112 0.80 -24.98 -1.46
N GLU A 113 0.63 -23.95 -2.28
CA GLU A 113 0.63 -22.54 -1.87
C GLU A 113 -0.54 -22.24 -0.94
N ALA A 114 -1.73 -22.77 -1.26
CA ALA A 114 -2.92 -22.59 -0.44
C ALA A 114 -2.76 -23.24 0.94
N SER A 115 -2.23 -24.47 0.99
CA SER A 115 -1.96 -25.16 2.26
C SER A 115 -0.98 -24.36 3.14
N GLN A 116 0.07 -23.81 2.53
CA GLN A 116 1.06 -23.00 3.21
C GLN A 116 0.47 -21.69 3.75
N ALA A 117 -0.33 -20.98 2.95
CA ALA A 117 -1.02 -19.77 3.39
C ALA A 117 -1.94 -20.03 4.60
N GLY A 118 -2.65 -21.17 4.59
CA GLY A 118 -3.51 -21.60 5.71
C GLY A 118 -2.72 -21.84 7.00
N GLN A 119 -1.57 -22.52 6.91
CA GLN A 119 -0.67 -22.77 8.06
C GLN A 119 -0.06 -21.46 8.60
N GLN A 120 0.33 -20.54 7.73
CA GLN A 120 0.86 -19.24 8.16
C GLN A 120 -0.21 -18.40 8.87
N LEU A 121 -1.42 -18.32 8.31
CA LEU A 121 -2.53 -17.62 8.95
C LEU A 121 -2.85 -18.25 10.31
N PHE A 122 -2.85 -19.57 10.40
CA PHE A 122 -3.04 -20.29 11.66
C PHE A 122 -2.01 -19.89 12.73
N LEU A 123 -0.71 -19.84 12.40
CA LEU A 123 0.33 -19.39 13.34
C LEU A 123 0.18 -17.91 13.73
N LYS A 124 -0.26 -17.05 12.80
CA LYS A 124 -0.56 -15.63 13.11
C LYS A 124 -1.76 -15.49 14.05
N LEU A 125 -2.79 -16.31 13.90
CA LEU A 125 -3.94 -16.33 14.82
C LEU A 125 -3.53 -16.80 16.22
N HIS A 126 -2.66 -17.79 16.33
CA HIS A 126 -2.07 -18.19 17.63
C HIS A 126 -1.25 -17.07 18.25
N ALA A 127 -0.41 -16.40 17.47
CA ALA A 127 0.34 -15.24 17.95
C ALA A 127 -0.59 -14.14 18.47
N LEU A 128 -1.66 -13.84 17.72
CA LEU A 128 -2.66 -12.85 18.11
C LEU A 128 -3.39 -13.24 19.41
N GLU A 129 -3.87 -14.49 19.52
CA GLU A 129 -4.52 -15.00 20.73
C GLU A 129 -3.61 -14.87 21.94
N ASN A 130 -2.37 -15.34 21.83
CA ASN A 130 -1.41 -15.35 22.94
C ASN A 130 -1.01 -13.93 23.36
N MET A 131 -0.80 -13.02 22.40
CA MET A 131 -0.48 -11.62 22.71
C MET A 131 -1.65 -10.91 23.40
N ILE A 132 -2.89 -11.09 22.92
CA ILE A 132 -4.07 -10.46 23.51
C ILE A 132 -4.35 -11.04 24.91
N THR A 133 -4.34 -12.37 25.05
CA THR A 133 -4.61 -13.02 26.34
C THR A 133 -3.55 -12.74 27.40
N ALA A 134 -2.29 -12.59 27.00
CA ALA A 134 -1.22 -12.14 27.89
C ALA A 134 -1.41 -10.71 28.42
N THR A 135 -2.24 -9.87 27.79
CA THR A 135 -2.62 -8.55 28.37
C THR A 135 -3.79 -8.63 29.37
N GLY A 136 -4.31 -9.82 29.65
CA GLY A 136 -5.50 -10.04 30.48
C GLY A 136 -6.82 -9.90 29.73
N ARG A 137 -6.79 -9.64 28.41
CA ARG A 137 -7.99 -9.50 27.55
C ARG A 137 -8.44 -10.87 27.05
N ARG A 138 -9.74 -11.01 26.75
CA ARG A 138 -10.28 -12.21 26.09
C ARG A 138 -10.14 -12.10 24.57
N PHE A 139 -9.74 -13.18 23.91
CA PHE A 139 -9.69 -13.28 22.46
C PHE A 139 -10.69 -14.32 21.98
N VAL A 140 -11.45 -13.99 20.94
CA VAL A 140 -12.39 -14.89 20.29
C VAL A 140 -12.25 -14.76 18.78
N VAL A 141 -12.17 -15.89 18.08
CA VAL A 141 -12.14 -15.94 16.62
C VAL A 141 -13.25 -16.84 16.10
N GLY A 142 -14.09 -16.30 15.21
CA GLY A 142 -15.17 -17.01 14.54
C GLY A 142 -15.00 -16.98 13.03
N LEU A 143 -14.83 -18.15 12.43
CA LEU A 143 -14.82 -18.32 10.98
C LEU A 143 -16.23 -18.64 10.51
N VAL A 144 -16.84 -17.73 9.77
CA VAL A 144 -18.21 -17.90 9.26
C VAL A 144 -18.15 -18.79 8.01
N PRO A 145 -18.71 -20.01 8.05
CA PRO A 145 -18.59 -20.98 6.96
C PRO A 145 -19.35 -20.50 5.74
N GLY A 146 -18.79 -20.71 4.54
CA GLY A 146 -19.41 -20.31 3.29
C GLY A 146 -20.78 -20.98 3.06
N LYS A 147 -21.64 -20.30 2.32
CA LYS A 147 -22.97 -20.82 1.95
C LYS A 147 -22.93 -22.18 1.25
N ALA A 148 -21.93 -22.40 0.39
CA ALA A 148 -21.70 -23.67 -0.31
C ALA A 148 -21.45 -24.83 0.67
N GLU A 149 -20.81 -24.56 1.80
CA GLU A 149 -20.56 -25.57 2.80
C GLU A 149 -21.83 -25.95 3.59
N ILE A 150 -22.68 -24.97 3.89
CA ILE A 150 -23.91 -25.22 4.64
C ILE A 150 -24.99 -25.81 3.74
N TYR A 151 -25.09 -25.38 2.47
CA TYR A 151 -26.09 -25.86 1.49
C TYR A 151 -25.45 -26.42 0.20
N PRO A 152 -24.61 -27.46 0.27
CA PRO A 152 -24.00 -28.06 -0.92
C PRO A 152 -25.03 -28.72 -1.85
N GLU A 153 -26.14 -29.23 -1.30
CA GLU A 153 -27.17 -29.94 -2.04
C GLU A 153 -27.92 -29.07 -3.07
N HIS A 154 -27.81 -27.74 -2.96
CA HIS A 154 -28.45 -26.81 -3.89
C HIS A 154 -27.49 -26.24 -4.95
N MET A 155 -26.24 -26.71 -5.02
CA MET A 155 -25.25 -26.20 -5.98
C MET A 155 -25.39 -26.73 -7.41
N GLY A 156 -26.00 -27.91 -7.61
CA GLY A 156 -26.06 -28.60 -8.91
C GLY A 156 -24.85 -29.48 -9.22
N THR A 157 -24.94 -30.28 -10.29
CA THR A 157 -24.02 -31.41 -10.59
C THR A 157 -22.75 -31.05 -11.36
N GLN A 158 -22.47 -29.77 -11.64
CA GLN A 158 -21.41 -29.39 -12.60
C GLN A 158 -20.16 -28.72 -12.05
N VAL A 159 -20.03 -28.46 -10.75
CA VAL A 159 -18.77 -27.95 -10.19
C VAL A 159 -18.60 -28.46 -8.77
N ALA A 160 -17.58 -29.28 -8.54
CA ALA A 160 -17.03 -29.42 -7.18
C ALA A 160 -16.39 -28.07 -6.86
N PHE A 161 -17.05 -27.25 -6.03
CA PHE A 161 -16.34 -26.19 -5.34
C PHE A 161 -15.76 -26.83 -4.08
N PRO A 162 -14.49 -27.27 -4.09
CA PRO A 162 -13.85 -27.67 -2.85
C PRO A 162 -13.89 -26.48 -1.90
N THR A 163 -13.91 -26.79 -0.60
CA THR A 163 -13.63 -25.78 0.42
C THR A 163 -12.29 -25.14 0.06
N LEU A 164 -12.14 -23.82 0.23
CA LEU A 164 -10.90 -23.13 -0.14
C LEU A 164 -9.71 -23.88 0.50
N PRO A 165 -8.74 -24.41 -0.27
CA PRO A 165 -7.72 -25.31 0.29
C PRO A 165 -6.91 -24.68 1.44
N MET A 166 -6.81 -23.35 1.44
CA MET A 166 -6.27 -22.55 2.54
C MET A 166 -7.07 -22.69 3.84
N VAL A 167 -8.40 -22.64 3.77
CA VAL A 167 -9.30 -22.80 4.92
C VAL A 167 -9.24 -24.23 5.44
N GLU A 168 -9.16 -25.23 4.55
CA GLU A 168 -8.99 -26.64 4.96
C GLU A 168 -7.69 -26.83 5.74
N ALA A 169 -6.57 -26.32 5.23
CA ALA A 169 -5.28 -26.41 5.93
C ALA A 169 -5.28 -25.71 7.29
N LEU A 170 -5.96 -24.56 7.41
CA LEU A 170 -6.12 -23.87 8.68
C LEU A 170 -6.95 -24.70 9.67
N LEU A 171 -8.06 -25.29 9.23
CA LEU A 171 -8.94 -26.09 10.09
C LEU A 171 -8.32 -27.43 10.48
N ASP A 172 -7.53 -28.04 9.60
CA ASP A 172 -6.74 -29.23 9.93
C ASP A 172 -5.71 -28.93 11.02
N ALA A 173 -4.97 -27.81 10.90
CA ALA A 173 -4.05 -27.36 11.94
C ALA A 173 -4.76 -27.06 13.26
N GLN A 174 -5.93 -26.41 13.21
CA GLN A 174 -6.79 -26.13 14.37
C GLN A 174 -7.28 -27.40 15.07
N THR A 175 -7.43 -28.52 14.35
CA THR A 175 -7.85 -29.81 14.95
C THR A 175 -6.73 -30.41 15.80
N HIS A 176 -5.48 -30.25 15.39
CA HIS A 176 -4.31 -30.78 16.08
C HIS A 176 -3.83 -29.87 17.22
N TYR A 177 -3.91 -28.54 17.04
CA TYR A 177 -3.41 -27.54 17.98
C TYR A 177 -4.45 -26.42 18.19
N PRO A 178 -5.51 -26.67 18.98
CA PRO A 178 -6.66 -25.78 19.02
C PRO A 178 -6.36 -24.43 19.68
N LEU A 179 -6.74 -23.35 19.01
CA LEU A 179 -6.94 -22.02 19.61
C LEU A 179 -8.02 -22.07 20.69
N ASN A 180 -7.77 -21.46 21.85
CA ASN A 180 -8.71 -21.46 22.98
C ASN A 180 -9.99 -20.67 22.67
N GLY A 181 -9.83 -19.53 22.01
CA GLY A 181 -10.89 -18.60 21.60
C GLY A 181 -11.64 -19.00 20.33
N PHE A 182 -11.35 -20.15 19.73
CA PHE A 182 -11.98 -20.55 18.47
C PHE A 182 -13.46 -20.94 18.62
N LEU A 183 -14.31 -20.30 17.81
CA LEU A 183 -15.73 -20.64 17.69
C LEU A 183 -15.96 -21.60 16.53
N ALA A 184 -16.29 -22.85 16.85
CA ALA A 184 -16.69 -23.84 15.87
C ALA A 184 -18.12 -23.58 15.36
N LEU A 185 -18.27 -22.66 14.42
CA LEU A 185 -19.60 -22.25 13.89
C LEU A 185 -20.19 -23.29 12.92
N ARG A 186 -19.35 -23.95 12.13
CA ARG A 186 -19.73 -24.91 11.09
C ARG A 186 -20.64 -26.05 11.61
N PRO A 187 -20.30 -26.80 12.68
CA PRO A 187 -21.19 -27.84 13.20
C PRO A 187 -22.53 -27.30 13.71
N VAL A 188 -22.51 -26.17 14.40
CA VAL A 188 -23.70 -25.57 15.03
C VAL A 188 -24.68 -25.07 13.95
N LEU A 189 -24.16 -24.42 12.90
CA LEU A 189 -24.96 -23.95 11.77
C LEU A 189 -25.53 -25.11 10.93
N LYS A 190 -24.76 -26.19 10.72
CA LYS A 190 -25.28 -27.41 10.07
C LYS A 190 -26.40 -28.04 10.90
N LYS A 191 -26.27 -28.09 12.22
CA LYS A 191 -27.33 -28.57 13.12
C LYS A 191 -28.58 -27.68 13.07
N ALA A 192 -28.42 -26.36 13.06
CA ALA A 192 -29.53 -25.42 12.96
C ALA A 192 -30.30 -25.60 11.63
N LYS A 193 -29.58 -25.77 10.51
CA LYS A 193 -30.17 -26.10 9.21
C LYS A 193 -31.00 -27.40 9.28
N LEU A 194 -30.44 -28.47 9.86
CA LEU A 194 -31.15 -29.75 10.00
C LEU A 194 -32.42 -29.63 10.85
N ASN A 195 -32.44 -28.70 11.80
CA ASN A 195 -33.60 -28.38 12.63
C ASN A 195 -34.59 -27.40 11.97
N GLY A 196 -34.45 -27.11 10.67
CA GLY A 196 -35.37 -26.27 9.90
C GLY A 196 -35.05 -24.76 9.94
N THR A 197 -33.93 -24.34 10.52
CA THR A 197 -33.52 -22.93 10.51
C THR A 197 -32.95 -22.55 9.15
N MET A 198 -33.43 -21.43 8.58
CA MET A 198 -32.84 -20.86 7.36
C MET A 198 -31.56 -20.11 7.72
N VAL A 199 -30.39 -20.74 7.55
CA VAL A 199 -29.09 -20.14 7.88
C VAL A 199 -28.62 -19.17 6.80
N TYR A 200 -28.92 -19.45 5.53
CA TYR A 200 -28.62 -18.58 4.39
C TYR A 200 -29.85 -18.49 3.49
N THR A 201 -30.10 -17.34 2.88
CA THR A 201 -31.16 -17.25 1.85
C THR A 201 -30.70 -17.83 0.53
N ARG A 202 -31.64 -18.02 -0.39
CA ARG A 202 -31.33 -18.43 -1.77
C ARG A 202 -30.49 -17.39 -2.52
N ARG A 203 -30.59 -16.10 -2.19
CA ARG A 203 -30.09 -14.99 -3.01
C ARG A 203 -28.97 -14.16 -2.38
N SER A 204 -28.53 -14.46 -1.16
CA SER A 204 -27.41 -13.78 -0.52
C SER A 204 -26.23 -14.70 -0.24
N ARG A 205 -25.02 -14.11 -0.15
CA ARG A 205 -23.83 -14.76 0.39
C ARG A 205 -23.73 -14.66 1.92
N LEU A 206 -24.45 -13.73 2.53
CA LEU A 206 -24.44 -13.47 3.98
C LEU A 206 -25.42 -14.40 4.70
N TRP A 207 -25.07 -14.81 5.93
CA TRP A 207 -25.97 -15.59 6.78
C TRP A 207 -27.21 -14.78 7.15
N GLU A 208 -28.35 -15.43 7.33
CA GLU A 208 -29.58 -14.80 7.83
C GLU A 208 -29.50 -14.53 9.33
N CYS A 209 -30.36 -13.63 9.82
CA CYS A 209 -30.41 -13.32 11.24
C CYS A 209 -30.64 -14.56 12.12
N ALA A 210 -31.44 -15.52 11.66
CA ALA A 210 -31.61 -16.78 12.39
C ALA A 210 -30.31 -17.59 12.47
N GLY A 211 -29.48 -17.58 11.42
CA GLY A 211 -28.14 -18.17 11.43
C GLY A 211 -27.17 -17.39 12.33
N ALA A 212 -27.20 -16.06 12.27
CA ALA A 212 -26.39 -15.19 13.12
C ALA A 212 -26.76 -15.32 14.61
N ALA A 213 -28.04 -15.52 14.94
CA ALA A 213 -28.52 -15.79 16.30
C ALA A 213 -27.97 -17.11 16.85
N VAL A 214 -27.86 -18.14 16.02
CA VAL A 214 -27.23 -19.42 16.38
C VAL A 214 -25.74 -19.23 16.67
N ALA A 215 -25.05 -18.43 15.85
CA ALA A 215 -23.65 -18.10 16.10
C ALA A 215 -23.45 -17.25 17.36
N ALA A 216 -24.36 -16.29 17.62
CA ALA A 216 -24.38 -15.47 18.83
C ALA A 216 -24.58 -16.32 20.09
N ASP A 217 -25.53 -17.26 20.08
CA ASP A 217 -25.77 -18.16 21.21
C ASP A 217 -24.53 -19.00 21.55
N GLN A 218 -23.83 -19.51 20.52
CA GLN A 218 -22.58 -20.23 20.68
C GLN A 218 -21.47 -19.33 21.25
N LEU A 219 -21.35 -18.09 20.79
CA LEU A 219 -20.40 -17.11 21.31
C LEU A 219 -20.69 -16.82 22.79
N LEU A 220 -21.92 -16.43 23.13
CA LEU A 220 -22.32 -16.02 24.47
C LEU A 220 -22.19 -17.15 25.48
N THR A 221 -22.62 -18.36 25.09
CA THR A 221 -22.49 -19.56 25.93
C THR A 221 -21.03 -19.90 26.19
N ARG A 222 -20.18 -19.91 25.15
CA ARG A 222 -18.75 -20.24 25.31
C ARG A 222 -18.00 -19.19 26.15
N GLN A 223 -18.42 -17.93 26.08
CA GLN A 223 -17.81 -16.84 26.84
C GLN A 223 -18.43 -16.62 28.23
N GLU A 224 -19.36 -17.50 28.64
CA GLU A 224 -20.09 -17.41 29.91
C GLU A 224 -20.81 -16.06 30.10
N LEU A 225 -21.30 -15.48 28.99
CA LEU A 225 -21.99 -14.20 28.95
C LEU A 225 -23.53 -14.36 28.95
N THR A 226 -24.03 -15.58 29.15
CA THR A 226 -25.47 -15.88 29.20
C THR A 226 -26.06 -15.40 30.53
N GLN A 227 -26.41 -14.12 30.65
CA GLN A 227 -27.21 -13.63 31.78
C GLN A 227 -28.70 -14.01 31.61
N THR A 228 -29.39 -14.23 32.73
CA THR A 228 -30.83 -14.54 32.78
C THR A 228 -31.64 -13.43 32.11
N ARG A 229 -32.33 -13.73 31.00
CA ARG A 229 -33.20 -12.81 30.26
C ARG A 229 -34.23 -12.14 31.20
N THR A 230 -33.98 -10.92 31.65
CA THR A 230 -34.98 -10.12 32.40
C THR A 230 -35.48 -8.88 31.64
N ALA A 231 -34.93 -8.56 30.48
CA ALA A 231 -35.47 -7.52 29.60
C ALA A 231 -35.92 -8.12 28.28
N SER A 232 -37.19 -7.91 27.96
CA SER A 232 -37.78 -8.17 26.64
C SER A 232 -36.95 -7.52 25.54
N LEU A 233 -36.47 -8.32 24.58
CA LEU A 233 -35.87 -7.83 23.34
C LEU A 233 -36.85 -6.86 22.66
N PRO A 234 -36.43 -5.64 22.25
CA PRO A 234 -37.18 -4.85 21.30
C PRO A 234 -37.43 -5.70 20.04
N ALA A 235 -38.68 -5.74 19.57
CA ALA A 235 -39.15 -6.74 18.61
C ALA A 235 -38.62 -6.58 17.17
N GLU A 236 -37.85 -5.54 16.83
CA GLU A 236 -37.35 -5.33 15.46
C GLU A 236 -35.97 -4.67 15.43
N ILE A 237 -34.89 -5.44 15.25
CA ILE A 237 -33.56 -4.89 14.92
C ILE A 237 -32.73 -5.86 14.06
N CYS A 238 -33.36 -6.62 13.16
CA CYS A 238 -32.61 -7.45 12.21
C CYS A 238 -32.65 -6.80 10.82
N PRO A 239 -31.49 -6.59 10.16
CA PRO A 239 -31.49 -6.12 8.77
C PRO A 239 -32.38 -7.03 7.91
N PRO A 240 -33.13 -6.48 6.94
CA PRO A 240 -33.93 -7.30 6.05
C PRO A 240 -33.04 -8.32 5.32
N ALA A 241 -33.65 -9.43 4.90
CA ALA A 241 -32.99 -10.45 4.08
C ALA A 241 -32.28 -9.78 2.89
N ASP A 242 -31.00 -10.09 2.70
CA ASP A 242 -30.19 -9.45 1.67
C ASP A 242 -30.35 -10.26 0.37
N ASP A 243 -30.07 -9.60 -0.74
CA ASP A 243 -30.14 -10.17 -2.08
C ASP A 243 -28.89 -9.83 -2.89
N ASP A 244 -27.75 -9.66 -2.21
CA ASP A 244 -26.48 -9.21 -2.79
C ASP A 244 -26.02 -10.05 -3.99
N LEU A 245 -26.13 -11.39 -3.94
CA LEU A 245 -25.80 -12.22 -5.11
C LEU A 245 -26.80 -12.03 -6.25
N TYR A 246 -28.07 -11.77 -5.97
CA TYR A 246 -29.05 -11.49 -7.00
C TYR A 246 -28.84 -10.10 -7.62
N ARG A 247 -28.51 -9.07 -6.82
CA ARG A 247 -28.13 -7.74 -7.31
C ARG A 247 -26.89 -7.81 -8.20
N LEU A 248 -25.85 -8.52 -7.77
CA LEU A 248 -24.66 -8.79 -8.57
C LEU A 248 -25.00 -9.52 -9.88
N LEU A 249 -25.85 -10.56 -9.80
CA LEU A 249 -26.26 -11.33 -10.96
C LEU A 249 -26.97 -10.47 -12.02
N ILE A 250 -27.80 -9.52 -11.60
CA ILE A 250 -28.51 -8.59 -12.49
C ILE A 250 -27.69 -7.33 -12.81
N GLY A 251 -26.44 -7.22 -12.36
CA GLY A 251 -25.56 -6.09 -12.68
C GLY A 251 -25.91 -4.79 -11.97
N ARG A 252 -26.49 -4.85 -10.77
CA ARG A 252 -26.70 -3.66 -9.89
C ARG A 252 -25.55 -3.53 -8.90
N GLU A 253 -25.17 -2.29 -8.58
CA GLU A 253 -24.18 -2.02 -7.52
C GLU A 253 -24.65 -2.61 -6.18
N ASN A 254 -23.73 -3.27 -5.47
CA ASN A 254 -23.98 -3.66 -4.09
C ASN A 254 -23.99 -2.40 -3.22
N ILE A 255 -25.19 -1.98 -2.80
CA ILE A 255 -25.33 -1.02 -1.71
C ILE A 255 -25.15 -1.83 -0.43
N PRO A 256 -24.04 -1.67 0.32
CA PRO A 256 -23.92 -2.34 1.61
C PRO A 256 -25.07 -1.86 2.49
N VAL A 257 -25.76 -2.80 3.13
CA VAL A 257 -26.71 -2.47 4.20
C VAL A 257 -25.85 -1.94 5.36
N ARG A 258 -25.58 -0.63 5.35
CA ARG A 258 -25.06 0.05 6.54
C ARG A 258 -26.16 -0.05 7.59
N ALA A 259 -25.87 -0.72 8.70
CA ALA A 259 -26.49 -0.30 9.93
C ALA A 259 -26.08 1.16 10.15
N ASP A 260 -27.00 2.04 10.56
CA ASP A 260 -26.65 3.38 11.02
C ASP A 260 -25.77 3.24 12.28
N THR A 261 -24.46 3.05 12.08
CA THR A 261 -23.47 2.97 13.15
C THR A 261 -22.54 4.17 13.09
N ALA A 262 -23.11 5.35 12.82
CA ALA A 262 -22.49 6.61 13.18
C ALA A 262 -22.39 6.66 14.73
N GLY A 263 -21.27 6.15 15.26
CA GLY A 263 -20.97 6.14 16.69
C GLY A 263 -21.78 5.11 17.47
N CYS A 264 -21.20 3.97 17.81
CA CYS A 264 -21.78 3.07 18.81
C CYS A 264 -21.68 3.71 20.20
N THR A 265 -22.63 4.58 20.55
CA THR A 265 -23.02 4.82 21.95
C THR A 265 -23.87 3.64 22.39
N SER A 266 -23.36 2.89 23.38
CA SER A 266 -24.11 2.13 24.39
C SER A 266 -25.53 1.69 23.98
N GLY A 267 -25.72 0.39 23.72
CA GLY A 267 -27.06 -0.18 23.79
C GLY A 267 -27.63 0.02 25.20
N PRO A 268 -28.94 0.25 25.41
CA PRO A 268 -29.47 0.80 26.66
C PRO A 268 -29.49 -0.17 27.86
N HIS A 269 -28.87 -1.36 27.78
CA HIS A 269 -29.29 -2.50 28.61
C HIS A 269 -28.19 -3.35 29.25
N ALA A 270 -26.90 -3.08 29.05
CA ALA A 270 -25.83 -3.87 29.68
C ALA A 270 -24.97 -3.00 30.61
N VAL A 271 -25.44 -2.74 31.83
CA VAL A 271 -24.68 -1.92 32.81
C VAL A 271 -23.44 -2.66 33.36
N ASN A 272 -23.37 -4.00 33.21
CA ASN A 272 -22.35 -4.85 33.86
C ASN A 272 -21.59 -5.82 32.91
N GLY A 273 -21.66 -5.67 31.58
CA GLY A 273 -20.96 -6.53 30.62
C GLY A 273 -19.52 -6.09 30.30
N PRO A 274 -18.68 -6.93 29.66
CA PRO A 274 -17.36 -6.49 29.18
C PRO A 274 -17.49 -5.44 28.06
N THR A 275 -16.44 -4.65 27.89
CA THR A 275 -16.22 -3.83 26.70
C THR A 275 -15.54 -4.67 25.59
N ALA A 276 -15.96 -4.53 24.35
CA ALA A 276 -15.46 -5.32 23.23
C ALA A 276 -15.11 -4.52 21.98
N ILE A 277 -14.15 -5.04 21.22
CA ILE A 277 -13.87 -4.64 19.84
C ILE A 277 -14.29 -5.80 18.95
N LEU A 278 -15.13 -5.52 17.95
CA LEU A 278 -15.53 -6.46 16.92
C LEU A 278 -14.85 -6.06 15.60
N TYR A 279 -13.84 -6.82 15.21
CA TYR A 279 -13.19 -6.69 13.90
C TYR A 279 -13.74 -7.75 12.96
N GLY A 280 -14.30 -7.33 11.81
CA GLY A 280 -14.93 -8.30 10.91
C GLY A 280 -15.45 -7.73 9.61
N ASP A 281 -16.12 -8.60 8.85
CA ASP A 281 -16.73 -8.27 7.56
C ASP A 281 -18.25 -8.05 7.67
N ASP A 282 -18.93 -7.99 6.52
CA ASP A 282 -20.37 -7.78 6.42
C ASP A 282 -21.22 -8.79 7.24
N ASN A 283 -20.69 -9.98 7.58
CA ASN A 283 -21.38 -10.95 8.44
C ASN A 283 -21.55 -10.42 9.88
N SER A 284 -20.62 -9.57 10.34
CA SER A 284 -20.63 -8.99 11.68
C SER A 284 -21.85 -8.09 11.92
N ASN A 285 -22.36 -7.43 10.88
CA ASN A 285 -23.53 -6.55 10.97
C ASN A 285 -24.79 -7.30 11.42
N ARG A 286 -24.94 -8.56 11.00
CA ARG A 286 -26.06 -9.42 11.39
C ARG A 286 -25.85 -10.12 12.73
N LEU A 287 -24.61 -10.16 13.23
CA LEU A 287 -24.29 -10.69 14.55
C LEU A 287 -24.64 -9.68 15.66
N LEU A 288 -24.37 -8.39 15.42
CA LEU A 288 -24.52 -7.31 16.40
C LEU A 288 -25.85 -7.31 17.17
N PRO A 289 -27.04 -7.38 16.51
CA PRO A 289 -28.32 -7.35 17.21
C PRO A 289 -28.50 -8.46 18.25
N HIS A 290 -27.79 -9.57 18.09
CA HIS A 290 -27.90 -10.74 18.95
C HIS A 290 -26.86 -10.78 20.07
N ILE A 291 -25.84 -9.90 20.05
CA ILE A 291 -24.76 -9.94 21.04
C ILE A 291 -24.68 -8.67 21.87
N THR A 292 -25.14 -7.52 21.37
CA THR A 292 -24.97 -6.20 22.02
C THR A 292 -25.48 -6.14 23.47
N HIS A 293 -26.55 -6.87 23.78
CA HIS A 293 -27.12 -6.94 25.13
C HIS A 293 -26.19 -7.56 26.19
N ALA A 294 -25.13 -8.26 25.77
CA ALA A 294 -24.18 -8.91 26.67
C ALA A 294 -22.93 -8.05 26.98
N PHE A 295 -22.78 -6.89 26.35
CA PHE A 295 -21.58 -6.06 26.41
C PHE A 295 -21.91 -4.64 26.84
N ASN A 296 -21.10 -4.04 27.72
CA ASN A 296 -21.25 -2.64 28.13
C ASN A 296 -21.01 -1.68 26.95
N ALA A 297 -20.04 -1.99 26.11
CA ALA A 297 -19.79 -1.27 24.86
C ALA A 297 -19.19 -2.21 23.81
N ILE A 298 -19.55 -2.01 22.53
CA ILE A 298 -18.94 -2.70 21.39
C ILE A 298 -18.50 -1.64 20.37
N SER A 299 -17.23 -1.67 19.98
CA SER A 299 -16.70 -0.91 18.84
C SER A 299 -16.59 -1.84 17.62
N LEU A 300 -17.34 -1.57 16.56
CA LEU A 300 -17.23 -2.30 15.28
C LEU A 300 -16.15 -1.66 14.41
N ILE A 301 -15.21 -2.46 13.93
CA ILE A 301 -14.18 -2.07 12.95
C ILE A 301 -14.34 -2.98 11.74
N HIS A 302 -14.72 -2.40 10.60
CA HIS A 302 -14.99 -3.16 9.39
C HIS A 302 -13.71 -3.35 8.57
N ILE A 303 -13.48 -4.55 8.02
CA ILE A 303 -12.27 -4.89 7.26
C ILE A 303 -12.05 -4.00 6.01
N ARG A 304 -13.11 -3.43 5.44
CA ARG A 304 -12.99 -2.47 4.32
C ARG A 304 -12.47 -1.09 4.75
N GLU A 305 -12.65 -0.73 6.02
CA GLU A 305 -12.21 0.56 6.57
C GLU A 305 -10.79 0.45 7.14
N ALA A 306 -10.48 -0.70 7.75
CA ALA A 306 -9.15 -1.08 8.19
C ALA A 306 -8.78 -2.43 7.57
N PRO A 307 -8.13 -2.48 6.39
CA PRO A 307 -7.78 -3.73 5.71
C PRO A 307 -6.69 -4.54 6.41
N VAL A 308 -5.89 -3.88 7.26
CA VAL A 308 -4.85 -4.52 8.06
C VAL A 308 -5.22 -4.43 9.53
N LEU A 309 -5.20 -5.58 10.21
CA LEU A 309 -5.32 -5.67 11.65
C LEU A 309 -3.96 -5.29 12.28
N ASP A 310 -3.88 -4.07 12.78
CA ASP A 310 -2.66 -3.43 13.30
C ASP A 310 -2.87 -2.71 14.65
N ARG A 311 -1.91 -1.85 15.05
CA ARG A 311 -1.99 -1.03 16.28
C ARG A 311 -3.27 -0.19 16.39
N ASN A 312 -3.80 0.31 15.28
CA ASN A 312 -4.93 1.25 15.29
C ASN A 312 -6.21 0.56 15.75
N VAL A 313 -6.34 -0.73 15.43
CA VAL A 313 -7.47 -1.56 15.88
C VAL A 313 -7.36 -1.86 17.39
N LEU A 314 -6.14 -2.11 17.90
CA LEU A 314 -5.95 -2.56 19.29
C LEU A 314 -5.74 -1.46 20.33
N ASN A 315 -5.50 -0.22 19.91
CA ASN A 315 -5.32 0.93 20.82
C ASN A 315 -6.58 1.29 21.62
N LEU A 316 -7.76 0.82 21.21
CA LEU A 316 -8.99 0.99 21.97
C LEU A 316 -8.96 0.11 23.23
N GLN A 317 -9.25 0.70 24.39
CA GLN A 317 -9.41 -0.05 25.63
C GLN A 317 -10.61 -0.99 25.51
N SER A 318 -10.38 -2.30 25.63
CA SER A 318 -11.46 -3.28 25.72
C SER A 318 -11.07 -4.52 26.52
N ASP A 319 -12.05 -5.15 27.17
CA ASP A 319 -11.88 -6.41 27.89
C ASP A 319 -11.84 -7.62 26.94
N MET A 320 -12.43 -7.48 25.76
CA MET A 320 -12.56 -8.55 24.76
C MET A 320 -12.26 -8.07 23.34
N PHE A 321 -11.64 -8.95 22.55
CA PHE A 321 -11.44 -8.79 21.11
C PHE A 321 -12.12 -9.94 20.36
N LEU A 322 -13.03 -9.59 19.45
CA LEU A 322 -13.82 -10.50 18.63
C LEU A 322 -13.36 -10.35 17.17
N LEU A 323 -12.80 -11.41 16.60
CA LEU A 323 -12.48 -11.52 15.16
C LEU A 323 -13.54 -12.39 14.48
N VAL A 324 -14.42 -11.80 13.67
CA VAL A 324 -15.50 -12.53 12.98
C VAL A 324 -15.42 -12.28 11.48
N VAL A 325 -14.96 -13.28 10.72
CA VAL A 325 -14.69 -13.13 9.28
C VAL A 325 -15.25 -14.33 8.53
N GLY A 326 -15.88 -14.08 7.39
CA GLY A 326 -16.33 -15.12 6.47
C GLY A 326 -15.17 -15.73 5.68
N GLU A 327 -15.29 -17.01 5.33
CA GLU A 327 -14.26 -17.75 4.59
C GLU A 327 -13.77 -17.03 3.32
N ALA A 328 -14.66 -16.29 2.65
CA ALA A 328 -14.37 -15.54 1.42
C ALA A 328 -13.51 -14.27 1.60
N HIS A 329 -13.20 -13.86 2.83
CA HIS A 329 -12.31 -12.72 3.10
C HIS A 329 -11.07 -13.12 3.93
N LEU A 330 -10.81 -14.43 4.11
CA LEU A 330 -9.63 -14.88 4.87
C LEU A 330 -8.32 -14.73 4.09
N ASP A 331 -8.38 -14.77 2.77
CA ASP A 331 -7.26 -14.51 1.86
C ASP A 331 -6.79 -13.05 1.90
N THR A 332 -7.71 -12.14 2.18
CA THR A 332 -7.50 -10.68 2.29
C THR A 332 -7.32 -10.21 3.74
N LEU A 333 -7.36 -11.13 4.71
CA LEU A 333 -7.11 -10.80 6.12
C LEU A 333 -5.61 -10.64 6.38
N HIS A 334 -5.16 -9.40 6.55
CA HIS A 334 -3.78 -9.08 6.87
C HIS A 334 -3.60 -8.74 8.35
N ILE A 335 -2.73 -9.47 9.04
CA ILE A 335 -2.42 -9.26 10.47
C ILE A 335 -0.96 -8.78 10.60
N ASN A 336 -0.76 -7.60 11.17
CA ASN A 336 0.56 -7.02 11.42
C ASN A 336 0.97 -7.27 12.89
N LEU A 337 1.64 -8.40 13.14
CA LEU A 337 2.00 -8.83 14.49
C LEU A 337 2.96 -7.86 15.19
N GLU A 338 3.90 -7.27 14.47
CA GLU A 338 4.88 -6.33 15.02
C GLU A 338 4.19 -5.08 15.57
N SER A 339 3.34 -4.45 14.76
CA SER A 339 2.59 -3.26 15.16
C SER A 339 1.70 -3.53 16.38
N ILE A 340 1.12 -4.73 16.45
CA ILE A 340 0.35 -5.19 17.61
C ILE A 340 1.26 -5.32 18.83
N TYR A 341 2.39 -6.00 18.68
CA TYR A 341 3.36 -6.21 19.75
C TYR A 341 3.93 -4.90 20.30
N ASP A 342 4.13 -3.89 19.45
CA ASP A 342 4.60 -2.56 19.90
C ASP A 342 3.61 -1.91 20.89
N VAL A 343 2.30 -2.15 20.71
CA VAL A 343 1.25 -1.65 21.61
C VAL A 343 1.15 -2.48 22.87
N VAL A 344 1.19 -3.81 22.75
CA VAL A 344 0.88 -4.73 23.87
C VAL A 344 2.11 -5.22 24.64
N GLY A 345 3.30 -5.11 24.06
CA GLY A 345 4.53 -5.78 24.52
C GLY A 345 4.90 -5.47 25.96
N GLN A 346 4.73 -4.22 26.38
CA GLN A 346 5.00 -3.79 27.76
C GLN A 346 3.95 -4.27 28.77
N ARG A 347 2.80 -4.77 28.31
CA ARG A 347 1.66 -5.21 29.13
C ARG A 347 1.52 -6.72 29.18
N LEU A 348 2.40 -7.47 28.50
CA LEU A 348 2.34 -8.92 28.44
C LEU A 348 2.66 -9.54 29.82
N GLN A 349 1.78 -10.42 30.28
CA GLN A 349 1.89 -11.22 31.49
C GLN A 349 2.03 -12.71 31.12
N GLY A 350 2.71 -13.50 31.95
CA GLY A 350 2.85 -14.94 31.69
C GLY A 350 3.81 -15.29 30.55
N VAL A 351 4.68 -14.34 30.16
CA VAL A 351 5.61 -14.48 29.03
C VAL A 351 7.04 -14.59 29.52
N ALA A 352 7.76 -15.63 29.10
CA ALA A 352 9.20 -15.74 29.31
C ALA A 352 9.94 -15.33 28.04
N THR A 353 11.04 -14.60 28.20
CA THR A 353 11.93 -14.22 27.10
C THR A 353 13.32 -14.81 27.34
N ARG A 354 13.82 -15.60 26.39
CA ARG A 354 15.18 -16.16 26.42
C ARG A 354 15.97 -15.62 25.25
N THR A 355 17.11 -14.98 25.50
CA THR A 355 17.99 -14.51 24.43
C THR A 355 18.65 -15.69 23.71
N ILE A 356 18.65 -15.63 22.37
CA ILE A 356 19.29 -16.62 21.51
C ILE A 356 20.76 -16.20 21.32
N PRO A 357 21.74 -17.09 21.56
CA PRO A 357 23.15 -16.75 21.51
C PRO A 357 23.61 -16.53 20.05
N LEU A 358 23.62 -15.26 19.63
CA LEU A 358 23.97 -14.89 18.25
C LEU A 358 25.38 -15.34 17.83
N ALA A 359 26.32 -15.47 18.77
CA ALA A 359 27.67 -15.97 18.53
C ALA A 359 27.71 -17.43 18.00
N GLN A 360 26.63 -18.20 18.17
CA GLN A 360 26.50 -19.57 17.65
C GLN A 360 25.80 -19.63 16.29
N SER A 361 25.52 -18.47 15.68
CA SER A 361 24.94 -18.41 14.33
C SER A 361 25.95 -18.87 13.29
N LEU A 362 25.47 -19.51 12.23
CA LEU A 362 26.33 -20.06 11.17
C LEU A 362 26.04 -19.40 9.82
N PRO A 363 27.07 -18.98 9.07
CA PRO A 363 26.89 -18.57 7.68
C PRO A 363 26.40 -19.78 6.86
N ARG A 364 25.61 -19.54 5.81
CA ARG A 364 25.11 -20.61 4.92
C ARG A 364 25.46 -20.34 3.47
N VAL A 365 24.75 -19.42 2.84
CA VAL A 365 24.90 -19.10 1.42
C VAL A 365 25.21 -17.63 1.33
N GLN A 366 26.32 -17.27 0.67
CA GLN A 366 26.72 -15.88 0.40
C GLN A 366 26.55 -14.95 1.61
N THR A 367 26.96 -15.44 2.78
CA THR A 367 26.97 -14.70 4.03
C THR A 367 28.30 -14.88 4.76
N ALA A 368 28.76 -13.82 5.40
CA ALA A 368 29.82 -13.87 6.40
C ALA A 368 29.33 -13.18 7.67
N LEU A 369 29.72 -13.73 8.82
CA LEU A 369 29.19 -13.36 10.13
C LEU A 369 30.32 -12.92 11.05
N GLU A 370 30.14 -11.78 11.70
CA GLU A 370 31.05 -11.26 12.72
C GLU A 370 30.22 -10.91 13.96
N TYR A 371 30.56 -11.50 15.11
CA TYR A 371 29.87 -11.21 16.37
C TYR A 371 30.68 -10.17 17.17
N GLY A 372 30.02 -9.07 17.55
CA GLY A 372 30.63 -7.96 18.28
C GLY A 372 29.75 -7.45 19.42
N SER A 373 30.13 -6.30 20.00
CA SER A 373 29.37 -5.65 21.09
C SER A 373 27.95 -5.24 20.69
N ASP A 374 27.75 -4.92 19.41
CA ASP A 374 26.50 -4.37 18.88
C ASP A 374 25.59 -5.46 18.27
N GLY A 375 25.95 -6.74 18.44
CA GLY A 375 25.22 -7.89 17.94
C GLY A 375 25.95 -8.65 16.83
N LEU A 376 25.17 -9.27 15.93
CA LEU A 376 25.68 -10.03 14.80
C LEU A 376 25.71 -9.14 13.55
N ARG A 377 26.91 -8.83 13.09
CA ARG A 377 27.14 -8.15 11.81
C ARG A 377 27.15 -9.20 10.70
N ILE A 378 26.34 -8.95 9.67
CA ILE A 378 26.03 -9.90 8.60
C ILE A 378 26.41 -9.25 7.28
N ARG A 379 27.50 -9.72 6.65
CA ARG A 379 27.80 -9.41 5.26
C ARG A 379 26.93 -10.31 4.39
N SER A 380 26.17 -9.72 3.47
CA SER A 380 25.17 -10.40 2.65
C SER A 380 25.40 -10.12 1.17
N GLY A 381 25.31 -11.15 0.33
CA GLY A 381 25.24 -11.04 -1.13
C GLY A 381 23.85 -10.69 -1.69
N GLY A 382 22.89 -10.30 -0.84
CA GLY A 382 21.53 -9.92 -1.23
C GLY A 382 20.56 -11.10 -1.28
N VAL A 383 19.67 -11.14 -2.28
CA VAL A 383 18.59 -12.15 -2.42
C VAL A 383 19.01 -13.60 -2.10
N PRO A 384 20.09 -14.18 -2.65
CA PRO A 384 20.46 -15.58 -2.36
C PRO A 384 21.05 -15.81 -0.96
N ALA A 385 21.37 -14.74 -0.22
CA ALA A 385 22.14 -14.83 1.01
C ALA A 385 21.29 -15.36 2.18
N PHE A 386 21.78 -16.36 2.91
CA PHE A 386 21.14 -16.84 4.14
C PHE A 386 22.19 -17.16 5.20
N PHE A 387 21.83 -16.93 6.47
CA PHE A 387 22.52 -17.46 7.64
C PHE A 387 21.52 -18.23 8.51
N SER A 388 22.00 -19.04 9.46
CA SER A 388 21.13 -19.75 10.40
C SER A 388 21.40 -19.37 11.84
N LEU A 389 20.33 -19.17 12.61
CA LEU A 389 20.41 -19.12 14.06
C LEU A 389 20.58 -20.53 14.66
N PRO A 390 21.07 -20.64 15.91
CA PRO A 390 20.99 -21.88 16.68
C PRO A 390 19.57 -22.43 16.70
N ALA A 391 19.43 -23.75 16.72
CA ALA A 391 18.13 -24.38 16.82
C ALA A 391 17.45 -23.99 18.14
N VAL A 392 16.17 -23.67 18.08
CA VAL A 392 15.35 -23.31 19.24
C VAL A 392 14.17 -24.26 19.38
N ASP A 393 13.56 -24.27 20.56
CA ASP A 393 12.33 -25.00 20.81
C ASP A 393 11.19 -24.35 20.01
N GLY A 394 10.47 -25.14 19.21
CA GLY A 394 9.26 -24.67 18.52
C GLY A 394 8.06 -24.60 19.45
N SER A 395 6.89 -24.29 18.91
CA SER A 395 5.65 -24.27 19.68
C SER A 395 5.26 -25.68 20.14
N ALA A 396 4.55 -25.76 21.26
CA ALA A 396 4.05 -26.99 21.86
C ALA A 396 2.63 -26.75 22.40
N ALA A 397 1.94 -27.83 22.78
CA ALA A 397 0.56 -27.74 23.27
C ALA A 397 0.41 -26.87 24.54
N ASP A 398 1.45 -26.77 25.34
CA ASP A 398 1.52 -26.03 26.61
C ASP A 398 2.24 -24.68 26.50
N ALA A 399 2.86 -24.39 25.35
CA ALA A 399 3.64 -23.18 25.17
C ALA A 399 3.68 -22.75 23.69
N PHE A 400 3.09 -21.61 23.39
CA PHE A 400 3.25 -20.98 22.07
C PHE A 400 4.53 -20.16 22.03
N ARG A 401 5.31 -20.27 20.95
CA ARG A 401 6.63 -19.63 20.86
C ARG A 401 6.78 -18.77 19.60
N MET A 402 7.50 -17.67 19.75
CA MET A 402 7.89 -16.79 18.66
C MET A 402 9.36 -16.40 18.79
N VAL A 403 10.04 -16.20 17.67
CA VAL A 403 11.35 -15.54 17.66
C VAL A 403 11.17 -14.07 17.31
N ARG A 404 11.71 -13.20 18.15
CA ARG A 404 11.82 -11.77 17.90
C ARG A 404 13.22 -11.44 17.44
N LEU A 405 13.35 -11.04 16.18
CA LEU A 405 14.60 -10.52 15.61
C LEU A 405 14.58 -9.00 15.71
N THR A 406 15.63 -8.40 16.26
CA THR A 406 15.79 -6.94 16.38
C THR A 406 17.00 -6.51 15.57
N PHE A 407 16.74 -5.82 14.46
CA PHE A 407 17.77 -5.26 13.59
C PHE A 407 18.13 -3.83 14.01
N SER A 408 19.24 -3.32 13.49
CA SER A 408 19.65 -1.94 13.69
C SER A 408 18.62 -0.95 13.15
N GLU A 409 18.50 0.23 13.77
CA GLU A 409 17.55 1.29 13.35
C GLU A 409 17.76 1.76 11.91
N SER A 410 18.97 1.60 11.36
CA SER A 410 19.30 1.92 9.97
C SER A 410 18.91 0.84 8.96
N HIS A 411 18.36 -0.29 9.39
CA HIS A 411 18.04 -1.40 8.50
C HIS A 411 16.75 -1.12 7.72
N GLN A 412 16.85 -1.02 6.39
CA GLN A 412 15.71 -0.79 5.49
C GLN A 412 15.76 -1.71 4.29
N ASP A 413 15.43 -2.97 4.53
CA ASP A 413 15.37 -3.99 3.49
C ASP A 413 14.31 -5.03 3.87
N ARG A 414 14.04 -5.93 2.93
CA ARG A 414 13.10 -7.02 3.08
C ARG A 414 13.84 -8.23 3.66
N VAL A 415 13.55 -8.52 4.92
CA VAL A 415 14.05 -9.69 5.63
C VAL A 415 13.18 -10.89 5.26
N ARG A 416 13.82 -12.04 5.02
CA ARG A 416 13.10 -13.30 4.77
C ARG A 416 13.53 -14.37 5.74
N VAL A 417 12.56 -15.05 6.35
CA VAL A 417 12.79 -16.07 7.36
C VAL A 417 12.08 -17.35 6.94
N LYS A 418 12.82 -18.46 6.88
CA LYS A 418 12.27 -19.80 6.60
C LYS A 418 12.79 -20.83 7.60
N THR A 419 12.13 -21.99 7.67
CA THR A 419 12.58 -23.11 8.52
C THR A 419 13.44 -24.09 7.70
N ALA A 420 14.41 -24.74 8.35
CA ALA A 420 15.38 -25.61 7.67
C ALA A 420 14.80 -26.94 7.13
N ARG A 421 13.74 -27.47 7.76
CA ARG A 421 13.24 -28.84 7.51
C ARG A 421 12.12 -28.97 6.47
N GLN A 422 11.57 -27.88 5.91
CA GLN A 422 10.45 -28.03 4.97
C GLN A 422 10.19 -26.85 4.03
N SER A 423 9.47 -27.21 2.96
CA SER A 423 8.74 -26.48 1.92
C SER A 423 7.72 -25.42 2.38
N ALA A 424 7.95 -24.74 3.51
CA ALA A 424 7.15 -23.57 3.90
C ALA A 424 7.71 -22.33 3.18
N PRO A 425 6.87 -21.43 2.63
CA PRO A 425 7.34 -20.23 1.99
C PRO A 425 7.97 -19.35 3.06
N ALA A 426 9.06 -18.69 2.68
CA ALA A 426 9.72 -17.77 3.58
C ALA A 426 8.70 -16.71 4.03
N MET A 427 8.62 -16.48 5.33
CA MET A 427 7.96 -15.29 5.84
C MET A 427 8.82 -14.12 5.42
N GLU A 428 8.24 -13.16 4.71
CA GLU A 428 8.94 -11.97 4.27
C GLU A 428 8.36 -10.76 4.98
N LYS A 429 9.26 -9.88 5.46
CA LYS A 429 8.91 -8.66 6.15
C LYS A 429 9.80 -7.54 5.65
N THR A 430 9.18 -6.47 5.18
CA THR A 430 9.86 -5.20 4.92
C THR A 430 10.10 -4.48 6.23
N LEU A 431 11.36 -4.17 6.53
CA LEU A 431 11.75 -3.33 7.66
C LEU A 431 11.77 -1.86 7.23
N GLY A 432 11.27 -1.00 8.11
CA GLY A 432 11.17 0.46 7.93
C GLY A 432 11.61 1.20 9.19
N ARG A 433 11.47 2.53 9.20
CA ARG A 433 12.03 3.41 10.23
C ARG A 433 11.53 3.10 11.66
N ASP A 434 10.27 2.66 11.79
CA ASP A 434 9.66 2.41 13.11
C ASP A 434 9.37 0.92 13.38
N SER A 435 9.75 0.03 12.47
CA SER A 435 9.68 -1.41 12.70
C SER A 435 11.01 -2.04 12.32
N ARG A 436 11.90 -2.10 13.33
CA ARG A 436 13.19 -2.82 13.29
C ARG A 436 13.07 -4.27 13.76
N ILE A 437 11.83 -4.70 14.03
CA ILE A 437 11.52 -6.00 14.64
C ILE A 437 10.89 -6.90 13.58
N VAL A 438 11.30 -8.16 13.55
CA VAL A 438 10.56 -9.22 12.85
C VAL A 438 10.10 -10.24 13.89
N LEU A 439 8.79 -10.48 13.96
CA LEU A 439 8.21 -11.54 14.78
C LEU A 439 7.96 -12.77 13.93
N VAL A 440 8.58 -13.88 14.32
CA VAL A 440 8.51 -15.17 13.65
C VAL A 440 7.73 -16.15 14.53
N PRO A 441 6.41 -16.33 14.34
CA PRO A 441 5.66 -17.43 14.94
C PRO A 441 6.31 -18.78 14.62
N LEU A 442 6.60 -19.58 15.65
CA LEU A 442 7.25 -20.88 15.45
C LEU A 442 6.23 -21.99 15.23
N PRO A 443 6.49 -22.93 14.30
CA PRO A 443 5.62 -24.09 14.10
C PRO A 443 5.62 -25.01 15.32
N PHE A 444 4.58 -25.84 15.44
CA PHE A 444 4.43 -26.83 16.51
C PHE A 444 5.38 -28.02 16.32
N GLN A 445 6.65 -27.84 16.68
CA GLN A 445 7.73 -28.80 16.47
C GLN A 445 8.72 -28.73 17.64
N LYS A 446 9.34 -29.87 18.01
CA LYS A 446 10.28 -29.91 19.13
C LYS A 446 11.50 -29.00 18.94
N SER A 447 12.03 -28.94 17.73
CA SER A 447 13.23 -28.16 17.41
C SER A 447 13.08 -27.53 16.04
N VAL A 448 13.34 -26.22 15.97
CA VAL A 448 13.20 -25.40 14.77
C VAL A 448 14.52 -24.68 14.51
N SER A 449 15.05 -24.84 13.31
CA SER A 449 16.19 -24.05 12.82
C SER A 449 15.68 -23.01 11.83
N LEU A 450 16.01 -21.74 12.09
CA LEU A 450 15.63 -20.62 11.22
C LEU A 450 16.77 -20.27 10.28
N TRP A 451 16.44 -20.10 9.00
CA TRP A 451 17.32 -19.55 7.98
C TRP A 451 16.82 -18.15 7.65
N ILE A 452 17.70 -17.17 7.79
CA ILE A 452 17.37 -15.75 7.68
C ILE A 452 18.18 -15.15 6.53
N ASN A 453 17.49 -14.57 5.57
CA ASN A 453 18.04 -13.63 4.61
C ASN A 453 17.90 -12.23 5.21
N PRO A 454 19.02 -11.54 5.48
CA PRO A 454 18.97 -10.25 6.15
C PRO A 454 18.48 -9.12 5.23
N GLY A 455 18.45 -9.30 3.90
CA GLY A 455 18.01 -8.26 2.97
C GLY A 455 18.10 -8.73 1.52
N HIS A 456 17.31 -8.13 0.64
CA HIS A 456 17.35 -8.41 -0.80
C HIS A 456 18.55 -7.75 -1.46
N HIS A 457 19.06 -6.64 -0.91
CA HIS A 457 20.23 -5.97 -1.44
C HIS A 457 21.51 -6.50 -0.81
N PRO A 458 22.60 -6.61 -1.59
CA PRO A 458 23.91 -6.83 -1.00
C PRO A 458 24.29 -5.71 -0.05
N GLY A 459 24.96 -6.05 1.04
CA GLY A 459 25.31 -5.06 2.06
C GLY A 459 25.76 -5.66 3.38
N VAL A 460 25.93 -4.77 4.34
CA VAL A 460 26.28 -5.09 5.73
C VAL A 460 25.07 -4.75 6.59
N PHE A 461 24.55 -5.75 7.28
CA PHE A 461 23.38 -5.63 8.14
C PHE A 461 23.75 -5.99 9.58
N THR A 462 23.07 -5.40 10.56
CA THR A 462 23.29 -5.75 11.97
C THR A 462 21.99 -6.30 12.56
N LEU A 463 22.07 -7.54 13.07
CA LEU A 463 21.07 -8.12 13.96
C LEU A 463 21.54 -7.90 15.40
N GLU A 464 20.98 -6.89 16.06
CA GLU A 464 21.37 -6.51 17.42
C GLU A 464 21.00 -7.61 18.43
N LYS A 465 19.81 -8.21 18.25
CA LYS A 465 19.26 -9.17 19.20
C LYS A 465 18.34 -10.19 18.54
N ALA A 466 18.37 -11.41 19.06
CA ALA A 466 17.34 -12.42 18.81
C ALA A 466 16.83 -12.97 20.14
N ASP A 467 15.52 -12.97 20.35
CA ASP A 467 14.89 -13.47 21.56
C ASP A 467 13.82 -14.52 21.24
N LEU A 468 13.82 -15.62 21.98
CA LEU A 468 12.73 -16.59 22.01
C LEU A 468 11.69 -16.14 23.05
N ILE A 469 10.52 -15.76 22.57
CA ILE A 469 9.37 -15.37 23.38
C ILE A 469 8.49 -16.61 23.55
N SER A 470 8.24 -17.02 24.80
CA SER A 470 7.41 -18.18 25.14
C SER A 470 6.20 -17.73 25.95
N PHE A 471 5.00 -18.03 25.45
CA PHE A 471 3.73 -17.78 26.10
C PHE A 471 3.26 -19.07 26.75
N TYR A 472 3.16 -19.08 28.08
CA TYR A 472 2.75 -20.26 28.85
C TYR A 472 1.32 -20.15 29.41
N GLY A 473 0.58 -19.11 29.03
CA GLY A 473 -0.73 -18.80 29.61
C GLY A 473 -0.65 -18.40 31.09
N LYS A 474 -1.61 -18.85 31.91
CA LYS A 474 -1.75 -18.43 33.32
C LYS A 474 -0.69 -19.02 34.27
N GLN A 475 0.20 -19.89 33.81
CA GLN A 475 1.27 -20.48 34.62
C GLN A 475 2.60 -20.31 33.90
N VAL A 476 3.50 -19.49 34.46
CA VAL A 476 4.90 -19.45 34.02
C VAL A 476 5.60 -20.64 34.66
N PRO A 477 6.23 -21.56 33.91
CA PRO A 477 7.14 -22.53 34.50
C PRO A 477 8.25 -21.75 35.20
N VAL A 478 8.50 -22.07 36.47
CA VAL A 478 9.67 -21.55 37.19
C VAL A 478 10.88 -21.82 36.32
N ALA A 479 11.62 -20.76 35.97
CA ALA A 479 12.84 -20.90 35.18
C ALA A 479 13.70 -22.00 35.82
N PRO A 480 14.21 -22.99 35.06
CA PRO A 480 15.16 -23.92 35.63
C PRO A 480 16.32 -23.07 36.16
N THR A 481 16.52 -23.13 37.47
CA THR A 481 17.74 -22.64 38.11
C THR A 481 18.89 -23.22 37.30
N PRO A 482 19.88 -22.42 36.86
CA PRO A 482 21.04 -22.98 36.19
C PRO A 482 21.59 -24.07 37.13
N ALA A 483 21.59 -25.31 36.66
CA ALA A 483 22.18 -26.41 37.39
C ALA A 483 23.67 -26.09 37.53
N THR A 484 24.04 -25.52 38.67
CA THR A 484 25.42 -25.51 39.15
C THR A 484 25.75 -26.91 39.62
N THR A 485 25.86 -27.82 38.66
CA THR A 485 26.53 -29.10 38.85
C THR A 485 27.02 -29.54 37.47
N PRO A 486 28.34 -29.66 37.27
CA PRO A 486 28.87 -30.35 36.10
C PRO A 486 28.28 -31.78 36.09
N PRO A 487 28.04 -32.39 34.92
CA PRO A 487 27.78 -33.82 34.88
C PRO A 487 28.97 -34.55 35.50
N ASP A 488 28.70 -35.38 36.50
CA ASP A 488 29.67 -36.31 37.07
C ASP A 488 30.33 -37.08 35.93
N ASP A 489 31.63 -36.83 35.78
CA ASP A 489 32.54 -37.55 34.91
C ASP A 489 32.71 -38.96 35.48
N ILE A 490 31.89 -39.89 35.02
CA ILE A 490 31.94 -41.32 35.41
C ILE A 490 33.18 -42.02 34.81
N TYR A 491 34.14 -41.28 34.22
CA TYR A 491 35.41 -41.82 33.71
C TYR A 491 36.66 -41.15 34.30
N SER A 492 36.55 -40.25 35.27
CA SER A 492 37.73 -39.74 36.00
C SER A 492 38.23 -40.76 37.02
N GLY A 493 38.97 -41.77 36.56
CA GLY A 493 39.55 -42.78 37.45
C GLY A 493 40.44 -43.87 36.84
N ILE A 494 40.68 -43.87 35.52
CA ILE A 494 41.59 -44.85 34.92
C ILE A 494 42.94 -44.19 34.67
N GLN A 495 43.94 -44.55 35.48
CA GLN A 495 45.34 -44.31 35.16
C GLN A 495 45.71 -45.13 33.92
N ILE A 496 46.05 -44.43 32.83
CA ILE A 496 46.69 -45.05 31.67
C ILE A 496 48.20 -44.92 31.90
N GLU A 497 48.86 -46.06 32.10
CA GLU A 497 50.32 -46.16 32.14
C GLU A 497 50.96 -45.83 30.78
N PRO A 498 52.20 -45.31 30.75
CA PRO A 498 52.88 -44.97 29.51
C PRO A 498 53.42 -46.23 28.83
N LEU A 499 53.01 -46.46 27.57
CA LEU A 499 53.63 -47.44 26.69
C LEU A 499 54.89 -46.83 26.04
N GLU A 500 56.03 -47.41 26.38
CA GLU A 500 57.33 -47.21 25.72
C GLU A 500 57.38 -47.79 24.29
N PRO A 501 58.36 -47.39 23.46
CA PRO A 501 58.29 -47.44 22.01
C PRO A 501 58.75 -48.79 21.43
N SER A 502 58.01 -49.30 20.44
CA SER A 502 58.44 -50.41 19.58
C SER A 502 58.82 -49.90 18.19
N GLY A 503 59.95 -50.41 17.69
CA GLY A 503 60.65 -49.97 16.47
C GLY A 503 60.04 -50.42 15.13
N PRO A 504 60.89 -50.59 14.10
CA PRO A 504 60.85 -49.79 12.87
C PRO A 504 59.86 -50.33 11.82
N PRO A 505 59.34 -49.46 10.93
CA PRO A 505 58.43 -49.89 9.87
C PRO A 505 59.18 -50.60 8.74
N ALA A 506 58.65 -51.73 8.30
CA ALA A 506 59.08 -52.44 7.11
C ALA A 506 58.52 -51.79 5.83
N ALA A 507 59.38 -51.75 4.82
CA ALA A 507 59.28 -51.22 3.47
C ALA A 507 57.89 -51.20 2.79
N LEU A 508 57.51 -50.02 2.29
CA LEU A 508 56.59 -49.84 1.17
C LEU A 508 57.39 -49.56 -0.12
N ALA A 509 56.91 -50.16 -1.21
CA ALA A 509 57.41 -50.11 -2.57
C ALA A 509 57.28 -48.70 -3.21
N PRO A 510 57.88 -48.45 -4.39
CA PRO A 510 58.48 -47.16 -4.73
C PRO A 510 57.49 -46.03 -5.04
N ILE A 511 57.93 -44.86 -4.59
CA ILE A 511 57.40 -43.51 -4.75
C ILE A 511 57.17 -43.20 -6.23
N GLU A 512 55.91 -43.00 -6.60
CA GLU A 512 55.53 -42.09 -7.69
C GLU A 512 55.59 -40.65 -7.15
N ALA A 513 55.98 -39.72 -8.02
CA ALA A 513 56.38 -38.33 -7.77
C ALA A 513 55.56 -37.53 -6.73
N PRO A 514 56.17 -36.54 -6.03
CA PRO A 514 55.55 -35.84 -4.90
C PRO A 514 54.30 -35.06 -5.35
N PRO A 515 53.22 -34.99 -4.54
CA PRO A 515 52.24 -33.94 -4.73
C PRO A 515 52.93 -32.63 -4.39
N GLY A 516 53.03 -31.75 -5.39
CA GLY A 516 53.58 -30.43 -5.24
C GLY A 516 52.93 -29.67 -4.08
N HIS A 517 53.68 -28.73 -3.52
CA HIS A 517 53.13 -27.65 -2.71
C HIS A 517 51.77 -27.21 -3.30
N PRO A 518 50.71 -27.02 -2.49
CA PRO A 518 49.53 -26.38 -3.01
C PRO A 518 49.98 -24.99 -3.45
N VAL A 519 50.16 -24.80 -4.76
CA VAL A 519 50.18 -23.48 -5.36
C VAL A 519 48.80 -22.96 -5.03
N GLU A 520 48.70 -22.15 -3.98
CA GLU A 520 47.46 -21.47 -3.61
C GLU A 520 46.94 -20.83 -4.88
N ALA A 521 45.81 -21.32 -5.39
CA ALA A 521 45.29 -20.89 -6.67
C ALA A 521 45.15 -19.36 -6.63
N LEU A 522 45.60 -18.69 -7.69
CA LEU A 522 45.50 -17.23 -7.78
C LEU A 522 44.06 -16.78 -7.46
N PRO A 523 43.89 -15.65 -6.76
CA PRO A 523 42.55 -15.15 -6.48
C PRO A 523 41.82 -14.89 -7.81
N GLU A 524 40.58 -15.35 -7.93
CA GLU A 524 39.66 -14.88 -8.96
C GLU A 524 38.58 -14.04 -8.29
N LEU A 525 38.19 -12.94 -8.94
CA LEU A 525 37.19 -12.01 -8.44
C LEU A 525 36.02 -11.92 -9.42
N THR A 526 34.81 -11.85 -8.89
CA THR A 526 33.60 -11.52 -9.65
C THR A 526 32.86 -10.40 -8.94
N LEU A 527 32.63 -9.29 -9.64
CA LEU A 527 31.86 -8.16 -9.10
C LEU A 527 30.36 -8.42 -9.26
N ALA A 528 29.59 -8.23 -8.18
CA ALA A 528 28.15 -8.06 -8.29
C ALA A 528 27.87 -6.60 -8.70
N ASP A 529 27.87 -6.36 -10.01
CA ASP A 529 27.76 -5.00 -10.57
C ASP A 529 26.41 -4.34 -10.25
N LEU A 530 26.41 -3.02 -10.19
CA LEU A 530 25.19 -2.25 -9.95
C LEU A 530 24.27 -2.30 -11.19
N PRO A 531 22.94 -2.26 -11.04
CA PRO A 531 22.02 -2.22 -12.17
C PRO A 531 22.32 -1.07 -13.14
N PRO A 532 22.16 -1.28 -14.45
CA PRO A 532 22.41 -0.25 -15.46
C PRO A 532 21.48 0.94 -15.26
N GLY A 533 22.05 2.14 -15.26
CA GLY A 533 21.30 3.38 -15.05
C GLY A 533 20.93 3.66 -13.60
N ARG A 534 21.33 2.83 -12.62
CA ARG A 534 21.00 3.04 -11.22
C ARG A 534 21.50 4.40 -10.73
N ILE A 535 20.62 5.11 -10.02
CA ILE A 535 20.99 6.34 -9.30
C ILE A 535 20.88 6.05 -7.80
N ILE A 536 21.97 6.26 -7.08
CA ILE A 536 22.03 6.16 -5.62
C ILE A 536 21.70 7.54 -5.06
N GLN A 537 20.74 7.63 -4.14
CA GLN A 537 20.36 8.89 -3.50
C GLN A 537 21.56 9.47 -2.76
N ARG A 538 21.91 10.72 -3.09
CA ARG A 538 22.93 11.49 -2.38
C ARG A 538 22.46 11.85 -0.96
N GLN A 539 23.42 11.98 -0.06
CA GLN A 539 23.31 12.69 1.21
C GLN A 539 24.26 13.89 1.16
N GLY A 540 23.71 15.10 1.18
CA GLY A 540 24.48 16.31 0.90
C GLY A 540 24.99 16.34 -0.54
N LYS A 541 26.27 16.02 -0.76
CA LYS A 541 26.93 16.02 -2.09
C LYS A 541 27.62 14.69 -2.44
N SER A 542 27.34 13.62 -1.71
CA SER A 542 27.97 12.31 -1.92
C SER A 542 27.03 11.19 -1.47
N ALA A 543 27.38 9.93 -1.74
CA ALA A 543 26.73 8.77 -1.15
C ALA A 543 27.76 7.70 -0.81
N ASP A 544 27.44 6.87 0.16
CA ASP A 544 28.18 5.65 0.42
C ASP A 544 27.71 4.57 -0.56
N VAL A 545 28.66 3.86 -1.17
CA VAL A 545 28.40 2.87 -2.22
C VAL A 545 28.86 1.51 -1.74
N VAL A 546 27.92 0.58 -1.63
CA VAL A 546 28.23 -0.81 -1.32
C VAL A 546 28.91 -1.46 -2.52
N VAL A 547 30.04 -2.13 -2.26
CA VAL A 547 30.78 -2.93 -3.22
C VAL A 547 30.77 -4.36 -2.73
N THR A 548 30.36 -5.30 -3.60
CA THR A 548 30.20 -6.70 -3.22
C THR A 548 30.48 -7.61 -4.40
N GLY A 549 30.80 -8.86 -4.12
CA GLY A 549 31.00 -9.88 -5.12
C GLY A 549 31.59 -11.14 -4.52
N THR A 550 31.96 -12.08 -5.38
CA THR A 550 32.51 -13.37 -4.97
C THR A 550 33.98 -13.49 -5.29
N TYR A 551 34.69 -14.32 -4.52
CA TYR A 551 36.06 -14.68 -4.80
C TYR A 551 36.27 -16.20 -4.68
N THR A 552 37.23 -16.72 -5.44
CA THR A 552 37.76 -18.09 -5.32
C THR A 552 39.29 -18.04 -5.27
N GLY A 553 39.94 -19.13 -4.85
CA GLY A 553 41.39 -19.18 -4.69
C GLY A 553 41.88 -18.52 -3.39
N ALA A 554 43.08 -17.94 -3.43
CA ALA A 554 43.72 -17.35 -2.27
C ALA A 554 42.91 -16.17 -1.70
N ALA A 555 42.60 -16.21 -0.41
CA ALA A 555 41.93 -15.11 0.29
C ALA A 555 42.91 -13.97 0.56
N GLY A 556 42.46 -12.73 0.36
CA GLY A 556 43.24 -11.52 0.64
C GLY A 556 42.41 -10.24 0.46
N PRO A 557 42.95 -9.07 0.82
CA PRO A 557 42.19 -7.82 0.76
C PRO A 557 41.60 -7.57 -0.63
N VAL A 558 40.40 -7.02 -0.71
CA VAL A 558 39.78 -6.54 -1.93
C VAL A 558 39.75 -5.02 -1.91
N GLU A 559 40.26 -4.42 -2.98
CA GLU A 559 40.24 -2.97 -3.18
C GLU A 559 39.24 -2.62 -4.27
N ALA A 560 38.56 -1.50 -4.11
CA ALA A 560 37.64 -0.95 -5.11
C ALA A 560 37.99 0.50 -5.45
N ARG A 561 37.63 0.93 -6.66
CA ARG A 561 37.71 2.32 -7.10
C ARG A 561 36.51 2.69 -7.97
N VAL A 562 36.26 3.99 -8.09
CA VAL A 562 35.21 4.54 -8.95
C VAL A 562 35.86 5.32 -10.08
N VAL A 563 35.47 5.03 -11.31
CA VAL A 563 35.93 5.74 -12.51
C VAL A 563 34.76 6.31 -13.31
N GLN A 564 35.00 7.37 -14.07
CA GLN A 564 34.00 8.03 -14.92
C GLN A 564 34.43 8.04 -16.39
N GLY A 565 33.46 7.78 -17.27
CA GLY A 565 33.64 7.92 -18.72
C GLY A 565 34.52 6.84 -19.36
N MET A 566 34.67 6.91 -20.69
CA MET A 566 35.46 5.94 -21.45
C MET A 566 36.97 6.01 -21.17
N GLN A 567 37.46 7.17 -20.74
CA GLN A 567 38.85 7.38 -20.36
C GLN A 567 39.15 6.91 -18.92
N GLU A 568 38.16 6.33 -18.22
CA GLU A 568 38.28 5.83 -16.85
C GLU A 568 38.90 6.86 -15.88
N THR A 569 38.44 8.12 -15.95
CA THR A 569 38.92 9.17 -15.04
C THR A 569 38.63 8.76 -13.60
N VAL A 570 39.66 8.72 -12.74
CA VAL A 570 39.54 8.26 -11.36
C VAL A 570 38.78 9.31 -10.55
N ILE A 571 37.64 8.90 -9.98
CA ILE A 571 36.79 9.73 -9.11
C ILE A 571 37.06 9.40 -7.65
N VAL A 572 37.13 8.10 -7.33
CA VAL A 572 37.54 7.59 -6.03
C VAL A 572 38.74 6.67 -6.29
N PRO A 573 39.89 6.87 -5.63
CA PRO A 573 41.06 6.02 -5.82
C PRO A 573 40.85 4.62 -5.24
N TRP A 574 41.80 3.71 -5.51
CA TRP A 574 41.81 2.38 -4.90
C TRP A 574 41.73 2.48 -3.38
N THR A 575 40.72 1.84 -2.81
CA THR A 575 40.44 1.82 -1.38
C THR A 575 40.15 0.39 -0.98
N VAL A 576 40.77 -0.10 0.09
CA VAL A 576 40.43 -1.42 0.65
C VAL A 576 38.98 -1.39 1.12
N VAL A 577 38.15 -2.25 0.54
CA VAL A 577 36.73 -2.36 0.89
C VAL A 577 36.46 -3.57 1.78
N ASP A 578 37.26 -4.62 1.65
CA ASP A 578 37.21 -5.81 2.50
C ASP A 578 38.65 -6.27 2.75
N ASP A 579 39.12 -6.21 3.98
CA ASP A 579 40.50 -6.57 4.35
C ASP A 579 40.69 -8.09 4.52
N ALA A 580 39.61 -8.79 4.89
CA ALA A 580 39.57 -10.23 5.12
C ALA A 580 38.23 -10.81 4.61
N PRO A 581 38.11 -11.04 3.29
CA PRO A 581 36.93 -11.67 2.73
C PRO A 581 36.86 -13.15 3.15
N GLU A 582 35.64 -13.65 3.36
CA GLU A 582 35.40 -14.98 3.91
C GLU A 582 34.25 -15.66 3.17
N ASN A 583 34.21 -17.01 3.21
CA ASN A 583 33.14 -17.82 2.62
C ASN A 583 32.87 -17.52 1.14
N GLY A 584 33.92 -17.16 0.39
CA GLY A 584 33.82 -16.83 -1.04
C GLY A 584 33.09 -15.52 -1.34
N LEU A 585 32.85 -14.66 -0.35
CA LEU A 585 32.21 -13.35 -0.49
C LEU A 585 33.17 -12.24 -0.03
N PHE A 586 33.22 -11.15 -0.79
CA PHE A 586 33.72 -9.87 -0.28
C PHE A 586 32.58 -8.85 -0.27
N THR A 587 32.50 -8.03 0.77
CA THR A 587 31.53 -6.94 0.87
C THR A 587 32.12 -5.79 1.66
N GLY A 588 32.07 -4.60 1.08
CA GLY A 588 32.53 -3.37 1.72
C GLY A 588 31.81 -2.12 1.24
N ILE A 589 32.25 -0.96 1.74
CA ILE A 589 31.62 0.33 1.47
C ILE A 589 32.69 1.33 1.02
N LEU A 590 32.50 1.90 -0.18
CA LEU A 590 33.20 3.11 -0.59
C LEU A 590 32.47 4.31 -0.03
N LYS A 591 33.07 4.96 0.96
CA LYS A 591 32.48 6.12 1.62
C LYS A 591 32.60 7.38 0.78
N HIS A 592 31.60 8.26 0.88
CA HIS A 592 31.62 9.60 0.30
C HIS A 592 31.90 9.68 -1.20
N VAL A 593 31.36 8.74 -2.01
CA VAL A 593 31.43 8.84 -3.47
C VAL A 593 30.69 10.11 -3.92
N PRO A 594 31.36 11.04 -4.63
CA PRO A 594 30.78 12.35 -4.93
C PRO A 594 29.60 12.23 -5.90
N GLN A 595 28.61 13.12 -5.74
CA GLN A 595 27.48 13.24 -6.66
C GLN A 595 27.96 13.47 -8.10
N GLY A 596 27.30 12.82 -9.05
CA GLY A 596 27.73 12.75 -10.43
C GLY A 596 27.50 11.36 -11.01
N GLY A 597 27.96 11.17 -12.24
CA GLY A 597 27.78 9.94 -13.01
C GLY A 597 28.18 10.22 -14.46
N TRP A 598 28.20 9.27 -15.38
CA TRP A 598 27.91 7.85 -15.31
C TRP A 598 29.18 7.08 -14.92
N TYR A 599 29.24 6.61 -13.67
CA TYR A 599 30.37 5.92 -13.07
C TYR A 599 30.40 4.43 -13.42
N ARG A 600 31.56 3.82 -13.19
CA ARG A 600 31.79 2.36 -13.18
C ARG A 600 32.63 1.98 -11.96
N LEU A 601 32.34 0.81 -11.40
CA LEU A 601 33.14 0.20 -10.34
C LEU A 601 34.26 -0.63 -10.96
N GLN A 602 35.41 -0.63 -10.31
CA GLN A 602 36.48 -1.58 -10.59
C GLN A 602 36.97 -2.15 -9.27
N ILE A 603 37.25 -3.45 -9.26
CA ILE A 603 37.75 -4.16 -8.08
C ILE A 603 39.03 -4.90 -8.43
N ARG A 604 39.94 -5.04 -7.46
CA ARG A 604 41.15 -5.85 -7.62
C ARG A 604 41.51 -6.56 -6.33
N SER A 605 42.34 -7.60 -6.47
CA SER A 605 42.96 -8.25 -5.32
C SER A 605 44.11 -7.40 -4.77
N GLY A 606 44.17 -7.23 -3.46
CA GLY A 606 45.26 -6.55 -2.75
C GLY A 606 46.55 -7.37 -2.70
N ILE A 607 46.46 -8.71 -2.81
CA ILE A 607 47.62 -9.61 -2.87
C ILE A 607 48.11 -9.84 -4.32
N ALA A 608 47.23 -9.73 -5.32
CA ALA A 608 47.56 -9.83 -6.73
C ALA A 608 46.85 -8.72 -7.55
N PRO A 609 47.37 -7.46 -7.53
CA PRO A 609 46.67 -6.29 -8.08
C PRO A 609 46.39 -6.29 -9.59
N TRP A 610 46.97 -7.22 -10.35
CA TRP A 610 46.66 -7.43 -11.76
C TRP A 610 45.38 -8.24 -11.99
N VAL A 611 44.88 -8.96 -10.97
CA VAL A 611 43.54 -9.56 -10.98
C VAL A 611 42.54 -8.43 -10.78
N LEU A 612 41.91 -8.01 -11.88
CA LEU A 612 41.03 -6.87 -11.97
C LEU A 612 39.70 -7.28 -12.59
N GLU A 613 38.60 -6.91 -11.95
CA GLU A 613 37.26 -6.99 -12.52
C GLU A 613 36.73 -5.56 -12.74
N LYS A 614 36.00 -5.35 -13.83
CA LYS A 614 35.39 -4.06 -14.18
C LYS A 614 33.88 -4.21 -14.36
N GLY A 615 33.13 -3.44 -13.59
CA GLY A 615 31.70 -3.24 -13.82
C GLY A 615 31.44 -2.70 -15.22
N THR A 616 30.39 -3.21 -15.86
CA THR A 616 29.97 -2.86 -17.22
C THR A 616 28.88 -1.80 -17.22
N ASN A 617 28.09 -1.75 -16.14
CA ASN A 617 26.89 -0.93 -16.03
C ASN A 617 27.20 0.51 -15.58
N PRO A 618 26.69 1.53 -16.31
CA PRO A 618 26.82 2.91 -15.87
C PRO A 618 25.83 3.23 -14.73
N TRP A 619 26.29 3.80 -13.63
CA TRP A 619 25.46 4.24 -12.49
C TRP A 619 25.83 5.66 -12.05
N GLY A 620 25.09 6.24 -11.10
CA GLY A 620 25.40 7.58 -10.59
C GLY A 620 24.97 7.81 -9.15
N VAL A 621 25.47 8.90 -8.56
CA VAL A 621 25.04 9.43 -7.26
C VAL A 621 24.30 10.73 -7.52
N GLY A 622 23.03 10.82 -7.13
CA GLY A 622 22.13 11.88 -7.56
C GLY A 622 20.89 12.04 -6.69
N MET A 623 19.86 12.66 -7.26
CA MET A 623 18.59 12.92 -6.58
C MET A 623 17.52 11.95 -7.05
N LEU A 624 16.80 11.35 -6.11
CA LEU A 624 15.65 10.48 -6.35
C LEU A 624 14.37 11.20 -5.90
N ILE A 625 13.36 11.14 -6.76
CA ILE A 625 12.04 11.73 -6.53
C ILE A 625 10.99 10.66 -6.79
N ALA A 626 10.18 10.34 -5.79
CA ALA A 626 9.02 9.47 -5.94
C ALA A 626 7.84 10.25 -6.52
N CYS A 627 7.22 9.74 -7.57
CA CYS A 627 6.05 10.34 -8.19
C CYS A 627 4.87 9.36 -8.09
N ILE A 628 3.90 9.70 -7.25
CA ILE A 628 2.75 8.85 -6.92
C ILE A 628 1.43 9.62 -7.05
N GLY A 629 0.33 8.89 -7.16
CA GLY A 629 -1.00 9.42 -7.38
C GLY A 629 -1.76 8.64 -8.46
N GLN A 630 -2.62 9.31 -9.22
CA GLN A 630 -3.50 8.64 -10.17
C GLN A 630 -3.31 9.09 -11.63
N SER A 631 -4.40 9.11 -12.40
CA SER A 631 -4.45 9.36 -13.84
C SER A 631 -3.61 10.54 -14.32
N ASN A 632 -3.68 11.72 -13.67
CA ASN A 632 -2.85 12.85 -14.11
C ASN A 632 -1.36 12.69 -13.77
N MET A 633 -1.00 12.04 -12.65
CA MET A 633 0.40 11.68 -12.38
C MET A 633 0.91 10.62 -13.35
N ARG A 634 0.07 9.66 -13.76
CA ARG A 634 0.44 8.72 -14.82
C ARG A 634 0.71 9.52 -16.10
N GLU A 635 -0.26 10.29 -16.59
CA GLU A 635 -0.11 11.03 -17.85
C GLU A 635 1.06 12.01 -17.86
N TRP A 636 1.52 12.48 -16.70
CA TRP A 636 2.79 13.19 -16.54
C TRP A 636 4.00 12.51 -17.22
N PHE A 637 4.02 11.17 -17.19
CA PHE A 637 5.08 10.32 -17.73
C PHE A 637 4.79 9.76 -19.13
N TYR A 638 3.55 9.86 -19.63
CA TYR A 638 3.16 9.22 -20.90
C TYR A 638 2.62 10.20 -21.95
N THR A 639 2.06 11.35 -21.55
CA THR A 639 1.45 12.32 -22.45
C THR A 639 2.46 13.36 -22.97
N GLY A 640 2.45 13.57 -24.28
CA GLY A 640 3.26 14.59 -24.98
C GLY A 640 4.67 14.15 -25.36
N LYS A 641 5.26 14.79 -26.38
CA LYS A 641 6.59 14.46 -26.95
C LYS A 641 7.48 15.69 -27.23
N ALA A 642 7.20 16.80 -26.55
CA ALA A 642 7.80 18.10 -26.83
C ALA A 642 9.30 18.15 -26.45
N HIS A 643 9.71 17.37 -25.45
CA HIS A 643 11.05 17.42 -24.89
C HIS A 643 11.94 16.29 -25.39
N ARG A 644 13.25 16.53 -25.35
CA ARG A 644 14.26 15.46 -25.43
C ARG A 644 14.75 15.16 -24.01
N PRO A 645 14.88 13.90 -23.61
CA PRO A 645 15.37 13.55 -22.29
C PRO A 645 16.83 13.97 -22.11
N SER A 646 17.15 14.58 -20.97
CA SER A 646 18.52 14.80 -20.55
C SER A 646 19.23 13.46 -20.34
N PRO A 647 20.50 13.31 -20.75
CA PRO A 647 21.25 12.08 -20.52
C PRO A 647 21.45 11.76 -19.03
N GLN A 648 21.22 12.72 -18.14
CA GLN A 648 21.32 12.58 -16.68
C GLN A 648 20.01 12.12 -16.02
N VAL A 649 18.90 12.05 -16.76
CA VAL A 649 17.60 11.62 -16.21
C VAL A 649 17.43 10.11 -16.38
N ARG A 650 16.90 9.44 -15.36
CA ARG A 650 16.43 8.06 -15.43
C ARG A 650 15.05 7.93 -14.82
N LEU A 651 14.30 6.97 -15.32
CA LEU A 651 13.03 6.55 -14.73
C LEU A 651 13.25 5.25 -13.98
N HIS A 652 12.51 5.06 -12.89
CA HIS A 652 12.42 3.77 -12.21
C HIS A 652 10.96 3.35 -12.15
N ARG A 653 10.63 2.21 -12.76
CA ARG A 653 9.27 1.64 -12.79
C ARG A 653 9.36 0.15 -12.98
N ASP A 654 8.36 -0.58 -12.47
CA ASP A 654 8.33 -2.05 -12.47
C ASP A 654 9.62 -2.69 -11.93
N GLY A 655 10.27 -1.98 -10.99
CA GLY A 655 11.51 -2.41 -10.36
C GLY A 655 12.77 -2.30 -11.22
N GLN A 656 12.71 -1.56 -12.32
CA GLN A 656 13.81 -1.44 -13.27
C GLN A 656 14.14 0.02 -13.56
N TRP A 657 15.45 0.29 -13.71
CA TRP A 657 15.96 1.57 -14.20
C TRP A 657 15.87 1.63 -15.72
N GLN A 658 15.31 2.73 -16.23
CA GLN A 658 15.06 2.93 -17.65
C GLN A 658 15.58 4.29 -18.11
N ILE A 659 16.11 4.31 -19.34
CA ILE A 659 16.38 5.57 -20.03
C ILE A 659 15.03 6.08 -20.55
N PRO A 660 14.59 7.29 -20.16
CA PRO A 660 13.35 7.85 -20.68
C PRO A 660 13.42 8.01 -22.20
N ASP A 661 12.30 7.78 -22.87
CA ASP A 661 12.12 8.15 -24.26
C ASP A 661 11.71 9.64 -24.37
N ARG A 662 11.04 10.04 -25.45
CA ARG A 662 10.52 11.40 -25.61
C ARG A 662 9.14 11.61 -24.99
N SER A 663 8.51 10.55 -24.47
CA SER A 663 7.15 10.61 -23.94
C SER A 663 7.14 11.17 -22.51
N GLY A 664 6.05 11.81 -22.13
CA GLY A 664 5.88 12.34 -20.77
C GLY A 664 6.44 13.75 -20.58
N ASN A 665 5.73 14.74 -21.10
CA ASN A 665 6.16 16.13 -21.06
C ASN A 665 6.40 16.64 -19.62
N GLY A 666 5.59 16.23 -18.65
CA GLY A 666 5.72 16.68 -17.27
C GLY A 666 6.98 16.12 -16.60
N ALA A 667 7.20 14.81 -16.76
CA ALA A 667 8.36 14.12 -16.19
C ALA A 667 9.66 14.66 -16.78
N LEU A 668 9.69 14.85 -18.10
CA LEU A 668 10.86 15.38 -18.80
C LEU A 668 11.11 16.85 -18.43
N ALA A 669 10.09 17.69 -18.33
CA ALA A 669 10.26 19.08 -17.89
C ALA A 669 10.86 19.16 -16.48
N LEU A 670 10.33 18.38 -15.54
CA LEU A 670 10.84 18.27 -14.17
C LEU A 670 12.30 17.79 -14.14
N GLY A 671 12.55 16.60 -14.70
CA GLY A 671 13.85 15.95 -14.65
C GLY A 671 14.93 16.73 -15.38
N ASN A 672 14.65 17.24 -16.58
CA ASN A 672 15.62 17.99 -17.38
C ASN A 672 16.04 19.28 -16.68
N ARG A 673 15.08 19.99 -16.08
CA ARG A 673 15.38 21.25 -15.41
C ARG A 673 16.20 21.04 -14.16
N LEU A 674 15.90 20.01 -13.36
CA LEU A 674 16.70 19.67 -12.18
C LEU A 674 18.09 19.21 -12.58
N ALA A 675 18.21 18.29 -13.54
CA ALA A 675 19.49 17.82 -14.05
C ALA A 675 20.37 18.99 -14.56
N THR A 676 19.79 19.90 -15.34
CA THR A 676 20.50 21.08 -15.86
C THR A 676 20.94 22.03 -14.75
N SER A 677 20.05 22.31 -13.79
CA SER A 677 20.30 23.29 -12.72
C SER A 677 21.30 22.76 -11.69
N LEU A 678 21.24 21.47 -11.38
CA LEU A 678 22.04 20.85 -10.33
C LEU A 678 23.29 20.14 -10.86
N LYS A 679 23.34 19.83 -12.17
CA LYS A 679 24.41 19.10 -12.86
C LYS A 679 24.67 17.72 -12.26
N ILE A 680 23.62 17.03 -11.83
CA ILE A 680 23.66 15.69 -11.25
C ILE A 680 22.65 14.76 -11.94
N PRO A 681 22.83 13.44 -11.84
CA PRO A 681 21.78 12.48 -12.18
C PRO A 681 20.50 12.73 -11.38
N VAL A 682 19.35 12.59 -12.05
CA VAL A 682 18.01 12.71 -11.43
C VAL A 682 17.20 11.47 -11.79
N GLY A 683 16.76 10.73 -10.77
CA GLY A 683 15.88 9.58 -10.89
C GLY A 683 14.45 9.94 -10.54
N LEU A 684 13.50 9.63 -11.43
CA LEU A 684 12.07 9.75 -11.17
C LEU A 684 11.46 8.36 -11.03
N LEU A 685 10.95 8.03 -9.85
CA LEU A 685 10.27 6.77 -9.57
C LEU A 685 8.80 6.92 -9.95
N ASP A 686 8.37 6.27 -11.04
CA ASP A 686 7.00 6.32 -11.55
C ASP A 686 6.18 5.13 -11.03
N TYR A 687 5.31 5.40 -10.06
CA TYR A 687 4.42 4.42 -9.45
C TYR A 687 2.97 4.90 -9.41
N ALA A 688 2.60 5.84 -10.28
CA ALA A 688 1.22 6.32 -10.34
C ALA A 688 0.26 5.26 -10.90
N VAL A 689 -0.90 5.11 -10.28
CA VAL A 689 -1.89 4.09 -10.68
C VAL A 689 -3.17 4.76 -11.15
N ASN A 690 -3.49 4.60 -12.43
CA ASN A 690 -4.71 5.16 -13.02
C ASN A 690 -5.97 4.62 -12.32
N GLY A 691 -6.92 5.51 -12.02
CA GLY A 691 -8.19 5.17 -11.37
C GLY A 691 -8.09 4.82 -9.88
N SER A 692 -6.92 5.00 -9.26
CA SER A 692 -6.75 4.77 -7.82
C SER A 692 -7.39 5.87 -6.97
N GLY A 693 -8.05 5.45 -5.89
CA GLY A 693 -8.52 6.33 -4.83
C GLY A 693 -7.47 6.54 -3.73
N LEU A 694 -7.65 7.54 -2.89
CA LEU A 694 -6.88 7.61 -1.63
C LEU A 694 -7.43 6.58 -0.62
N THR A 695 -8.75 6.44 -0.56
CA THR A 695 -9.47 5.59 0.39
C THR A 695 -10.21 4.43 -0.28
N ALA A 696 -10.52 3.38 0.47
CA ALA A 696 -11.31 2.23 0.00
C ALA A 696 -12.68 2.64 -0.59
N LYS A 697 -13.29 3.71 -0.07
CA LYS A 697 -14.58 4.25 -0.56
C LYS A 697 -14.50 4.79 -1.99
N ALA A 698 -13.29 5.09 -2.46
CA ALA A 698 -13.01 5.62 -3.79
C ALA A 698 -12.28 4.60 -4.69
N ASP A 699 -12.28 3.32 -4.33
CA ASP A 699 -11.72 2.26 -5.17
C ASP A 699 -12.68 1.92 -6.33
N TRP A 700 -12.16 2.04 -7.56
CA TRP A 700 -12.85 1.68 -8.81
C TRP A 700 -12.37 0.31 -9.36
N GLY A 701 -11.87 -0.57 -8.50
CA GLY A 701 -11.26 -1.84 -8.87
C GLY A 701 -9.80 -1.70 -9.33
N LYS A 702 -9.13 -0.63 -8.91
CA LYS A 702 -7.72 -0.33 -9.20
C LYS A 702 -6.85 -0.27 -7.95
N GLY A 703 -7.47 -0.34 -6.77
CA GLY A 703 -6.83 -0.20 -5.48
C GLY A 703 -6.85 1.24 -4.96
N PHE A 704 -6.41 1.40 -3.71
CA PHE A 704 -6.37 2.69 -3.03
C PHE A 704 -5.09 2.85 -2.21
N TRP A 705 -4.63 4.09 -2.05
CA TRP A 705 -3.29 4.38 -1.51
C TRP A 705 -3.14 4.11 -0.01
N ARG A 706 -4.25 4.11 0.74
CA ARG A 706 -4.24 3.74 2.17
C ARG A 706 -4.17 2.24 2.43
N ASP A 707 -4.29 1.41 1.40
CA ASP A 707 -4.13 -0.03 1.54
C ASP A 707 -2.66 -0.40 1.67
N THR A 708 -2.25 -0.93 2.82
CA THR A 708 -0.89 -1.46 3.04
C THR A 708 -0.84 -2.99 2.93
N GLY A 709 -1.89 -3.61 2.40
CA GLY A 709 -1.92 -5.04 2.13
C GLY A 709 -0.78 -5.46 1.19
N PRO A 710 -0.36 -6.73 1.23
CA PRO A 710 0.46 -7.33 0.17
C PRO A 710 -0.16 -7.06 -1.23
N GLU A 711 0.68 -6.82 -2.23
CA GLU A 711 0.26 -6.51 -3.62
C GLU A 711 -0.56 -5.22 -3.83
N SER A 712 -0.90 -4.50 -2.76
CA SER A 712 -1.54 -3.18 -2.85
C SER A 712 -0.69 -2.21 -3.70
N ILE A 713 -1.34 -1.15 -4.20
CA ILE A 713 -0.62 -0.12 -4.98
C ILE A 713 0.47 0.56 -4.14
N TYR A 714 0.24 0.70 -2.84
CA TYR A 714 1.21 1.25 -1.90
C TYR A 714 2.39 0.29 -1.70
N SER A 715 2.14 -0.99 -1.41
CA SER A 715 3.20 -1.98 -1.22
C SER A 715 4.09 -2.13 -2.47
N ARG A 716 3.50 -2.12 -3.67
CA ARG A 716 4.26 -2.14 -4.93
C ARG A 716 5.13 -0.88 -5.12
N PHE A 717 4.65 0.28 -4.66
CA PHE A 717 5.44 1.50 -4.65
C PHE A 717 6.61 1.41 -3.66
N ILE A 718 6.37 0.93 -2.43
CA ILE A 718 7.42 0.75 -1.43
C ILE A 718 8.48 -0.25 -1.89
N ASP A 719 8.08 -1.38 -2.48
CA ASP A 719 9.02 -2.33 -3.10
C ASP A 719 9.90 -1.65 -4.16
N GLY A 720 9.29 -0.77 -4.96
CA GLY A 720 10.00 0.07 -5.91
C GLY A 720 11.03 1.02 -5.31
N VAL A 721 10.67 1.68 -4.20
CA VAL A 721 11.58 2.56 -3.47
C VAL A 721 12.74 1.76 -2.87
N LEU A 722 12.47 0.60 -2.28
CA LEU A 722 13.48 -0.30 -1.72
C LEU A 722 14.47 -0.75 -2.79
N GLN A 723 13.98 -1.16 -3.97
CA GLN A 723 14.82 -1.55 -5.11
C GLN A 723 15.70 -0.39 -5.63
N ALA A 724 15.23 0.85 -5.50
CA ALA A 724 16.04 2.04 -5.80
C ALA A 724 17.08 2.34 -4.70
N GLY A 725 16.90 1.83 -3.48
CA GLY A 725 17.81 1.97 -2.34
C GLY A 725 17.15 2.42 -1.03
N GLY A 726 15.83 2.43 -0.93
CA GLY A 726 15.07 2.74 0.30
C GLY A 726 14.98 4.23 0.66
N VAL A 727 15.64 5.10 -0.09
CA VAL A 727 15.79 6.53 0.24
C VAL A 727 15.36 7.39 -0.95
N VAL A 728 14.57 8.44 -0.71
CA VAL A 728 14.27 9.47 -1.71
C VAL A 728 14.40 10.87 -1.12
N GLU A 729 14.66 11.87 -1.97
CA GLU A 729 14.79 13.27 -1.53
C GLU A 729 13.42 13.97 -1.47
N TYR A 730 12.47 13.57 -2.32
CA TYR A 730 11.12 14.16 -2.40
C TYR A 730 10.08 13.12 -2.81
N VAL A 731 8.84 13.30 -2.34
CA VAL A 731 7.65 12.61 -2.87
C VAL A 731 6.74 13.64 -3.51
N VAL A 732 6.34 13.44 -4.77
CA VAL A 732 5.37 14.27 -5.49
C VAL A 732 4.05 13.52 -5.57
N TRP A 733 2.99 14.18 -5.12
CA TRP A 733 1.63 13.64 -5.09
C TRP A 733 0.70 14.42 -6.02
N MET A 734 0.01 13.70 -6.90
CA MET A 734 -1.06 14.27 -7.72
C MET A 734 -2.22 13.28 -7.83
N GLN A 735 -3.27 13.54 -7.05
CA GLN A 735 -4.43 12.66 -6.94
C GLN A 735 -5.70 13.44 -6.54
N GLY A 736 -6.84 12.77 -6.52
CA GLY A 736 -8.08 13.23 -5.91
C GLY A 736 -9.29 13.12 -6.84
N GLU A 737 -9.07 12.83 -8.12
CA GLU A 737 -10.14 12.79 -9.12
C GLU A 737 -11.07 11.60 -8.88
N ALA A 738 -10.55 10.43 -8.44
CA ALA A 738 -11.35 9.26 -8.12
C ALA A 738 -12.27 9.52 -6.92
N ASP A 739 -11.73 10.07 -5.83
CA ASP A 739 -12.46 10.43 -4.61
C ASP A 739 -13.52 11.50 -4.90
N ALA A 740 -13.17 12.55 -5.65
CA ALA A 740 -14.12 13.58 -6.07
C ALA A 740 -15.21 13.03 -7.02
N ALA A 741 -14.85 12.11 -7.93
CA ALA A 741 -15.79 11.51 -8.87
C ALA A 741 -16.81 10.61 -8.17
N LYS A 742 -16.36 9.74 -7.25
CA LYS A 742 -17.27 8.88 -6.48
C LYS A 742 -18.15 9.71 -5.54
N GLY A 743 -17.56 10.73 -4.88
CA GLY A 743 -18.27 11.66 -3.99
C GLY A 743 -18.84 11.00 -2.74
N SER A 744 -18.32 9.82 -2.38
CA SER A 744 -18.59 9.09 -1.15
C SER A 744 -17.66 9.51 0.00
N VAL A 745 -16.67 10.37 -0.28
CA VAL A 745 -15.64 10.84 0.65
C VAL A 745 -15.84 12.34 0.90
N SER A 746 -15.97 12.72 2.18
CA SER A 746 -16.04 14.11 2.61
C SER A 746 -14.67 14.79 2.63
N ARG A 747 -14.64 16.13 2.75
CA ARG A 747 -13.40 16.91 2.92
C ARG A 747 -12.56 16.40 4.10
N GLU A 748 -13.19 16.21 5.26
CA GLU A 748 -12.50 15.78 6.48
C GLU A 748 -11.93 14.37 6.35
N GLU A 749 -12.70 13.44 5.81
CA GLU A 749 -12.23 12.07 5.58
C GLU A 749 -11.05 12.03 4.61
N TYR A 750 -11.08 12.82 3.54
CA TYR A 750 -9.95 12.88 2.60
C TYR A 750 -8.71 13.51 3.25
N ARG A 751 -8.87 14.61 4.01
CA ARG A 751 -7.77 15.23 4.76
C ARG A 751 -7.13 14.23 5.71
N ALA A 752 -7.91 13.61 6.58
CA ALA A 752 -7.40 12.66 7.58
C ALA A 752 -6.72 11.45 6.92
N ALA A 753 -7.27 10.95 5.81
CA ALA A 753 -6.63 9.90 5.03
C ALA A 753 -5.29 10.35 4.43
N LEU A 754 -5.19 11.59 3.97
CA LEU A 754 -3.96 12.12 3.36
C LEU A 754 -2.88 12.38 4.41
N GLU A 755 -3.26 12.92 5.57
CA GLU A 755 -2.37 13.05 6.74
C GLU A 755 -1.82 11.69 7.15
N GLY A 756 -2.70 10.69 7.30
CA GLY A 756 -2.28 9.33 7.59
C GLY A 756 -1.37 8.74 6.52
N LEU A 757 -1.61 8.99 5.23
CA LEU A 757 -0.74 8.49 4.15
C LEU A 757 0.68 9.05 4.29
N VAL A 758 0.81 10.33 4.64
CA VAL A 758 2.13 10.96 4.74
C VAL A 758 2.84 10.57 6.03
N ASP A 759 2.19 10.75 7.18
CA ASP A 759 2.85 10.62 8.48
C ASP A 759 2.87 9.17 9.01
N ASP A 760 1.80 8.39 8.81
CA ASP A 760 1.72 7.02 9.35
C ASP A 760 2.19 5.94 8.36
N GLN A 761 2.49 6.31 7.11
CA GLN A 761 2.86 5.38 6.04
C GLN A 761 4.15 5.82 5.34
N LEU A 762 4.11 6.84 4.49
CA LEU A 762 5.27 7.21 3.65
C LEU A 762 6.53 7.54 4.48
N ARG A 763 6.38 8.30 5.56
CA ARG A 763 7.51 8.70 6.44
C ARG A 763 8.03 7.57 7.33
N MET A 764 7.27 6.49 7.43
CA MET A 764 7.60 5.28 8.17
C MET A 764 8.40 4.32 7.29
N ASP A 765 8.00 4.21 6.03
CA ASP A 765 8.53 3.19 5.12
C ASP A 765 9.65 3.71 4.22
N ILE A 766 9.86 5.04 4.14
CA ILE A 766 10.86 5.66 3.25
C ILE A 766 11.84 6.51 4.06
N HIS A 767 13.13 6.29 3.88
CA HIS A 767 14.15 7.16 4.47
C HIS A 767 14.17 8.53 3.80
N ASN A 768 14.28 9.56 4.64
CA ASN A 768 14.45 10.93 4.20
C ASN A 768 15.87 11.15 3.65
N GLY A 769 16.01 11.22 2.33
CA GLY A 769 17.27 11.55 1.65
C GLY A 769 17.56 13.05 1.57
N SER A 770 16.62 13.89 2.00
CA SER A 770 16.80 15.34 2.01
C SER A 770 17.53 15.82 3.25
N GLY A 771 18.00 17.07 3.23
CA GLY A 771 18.52 17.76 4.42
C GLY A 771 17.45 18.37 5.32
N ARG A 772 16.16 18.05 5.12
CA ARG A 772 15.02 18.61 5.87
C ARG A 772 14.69 17.75 7.10
N SER A 773 13.88 18.28 8.03
CA SER A 773 13.51 17.59 9.28
C SER A 773 12.74 16.29 9.04
N ARG A 774 11.87 16.28 8.03
CA ARG A 774 11.11 15.11 7.56
C ARG A 774 11.19 14.98 6.04
N LEU A 775 10.82 13.80 5.52
CA LEU A 775 10.72 13.57 4.08
C LEU A 775 9.75 14.61 3.46
N PRO A 776 10.22 15.48 2.56
CA PRO A 776 9.37 16.50 1.96
C PRO A 776 8.30 15.90 1.05
N PHE A 777 7.06 16.32 1.25
CA PHE A 777 5.89 15.91 0.47
C PHE A 777 5.38 17.06 -0.38
N LEU A 778 5.42 16.90 -1.70
CA LEU A 778 5.12 17.94 -2.68
C LEU A 778 3.73 17.70 -3.27
N MET A 779 2.76 18.52 -2.87
CA MET A 779 1.36 18.43 -3.25
C MET A 779 1.07 19.17 -4.56
N ILE A 780 0.50 18.47 -5.54
CA ILE A 780 -0.19 19.09 -6.68
C ILE A 780 -1.69 18.94 -6.45
N PRO A 781 -2.41 20.03 -6.11
CA PRO A 781 -3.84 19.96 -5.84
C PRO A 781 -4.65 19.53 -7.06
N LEU A 782 -5.88 19.06 -6.77
CA LEU A 782 -6.81 18.49 -7.73
C LEU A 782 -6.97 19.36 -8.97
N VAL A 783 -6.57 18.77 -10.10
CA VAL A 783 -6.65 19.34 -11.44
C VAL A 783 -8.09 19.73 -11.76
N ARG A 784 -8.26 20.75 -12.60
CA ARG A 784 -9.56 21.14 -13.17
C ARG A 784 -10.24 19.95 -13.86
N ARG A 785 -11.54 19.76 -13.62
CA ARG A 785 -12.35 18.64 -14.14
C ARG A 785 -13.58 19.15 -14.87
N PRO A 786 -13.54 19.21 -16.22
CA PRO A 786 -14.66 19.69 -17.01
C PRO A 786 -16.02 19.04 -16.75
N THR A 787 -16.04 17.74 -16.42
CA THR A 787 -17.28 17.00 -16.10
C THR A 787 -17.42 16.67 -14.61
N GLY A 788 -16.68 17.38 -13.74
CA GLY A 788 -16.69 17.14 -12.29
C GLY A 788 -17.83 17.85 -11.56
N ARG A 789 -18.12 17.42 -10.32
CA ARG A 789 -19.06 18.10 -9.43
C ARG A 789 -18.32 19.17 -8.61
N ASP A 790 -18.83 20.40 -8.62
CA ASP A 790 -18.18 21.53 -7.95
C ASP A 790 -17.92 21.27 -6.47
N LEU A 791 -18.92 20.79 -5.74
CA LEU A 791 -18.83 20.60 -4.30
C LEU A 791 -17.75 19.57 -3.93
N THR A 792 -17.78 18.39 -4.56
CA THR A 792 -16.83 17.32 -4.22
C THR A 792 -15.42 17.65 -4.71
N CYS A 793 -15.26 18.24 -5.90
CA CYS A 793 -13.94 18.65 -6.38
C CYS A 793 -13.35 19.77 -5.49
N GLN A 794 -14.17 20.71 -5.04
CA GLN A 794 -13.69 21.73 -4.10
C GLN A 794 -13.33 21.12 -2.75
N TRP A 795 -14.13 20.20 -2.20
CA TRP A 795 -13.82 19.54 -0.93
C TRP A 795 -12.46 18.84 -0.96
N ILE A 796 -12.17 18.09 -2.02
CA ILE A 796 -10.87 17.42 -2.17
C ILE A 796 -9.74 18.44 -2.28
N ARG A 797 -9.92 19.50 -3.08
CA ARG A 797 -8.90 20.56 -3.22
C ARG A 797 -8.66 21.30 -1.91
N ASP A 798 -9.71 21.64 -1.17
CA ASP A 798 -9.61 22.29 0.13
C ASP A 798 -8.85 21.39 1.11
N ALA A 799 -9.19 20.11 1.19
CA ALA A 799 -8.45 19.14 2.02
C ALA A 799 -6.95 19.10 1.66
N GLN A 800 -6.63 19.09 0.37
CA GLN A 800 -5.23 19.11 -0.12
C GLN A 800 -4.50 20.41 0.19
N MET A 801 -5.21 21.54 0.21
CA MET A 801 -4.63 22.83 0.60
C MET A 801 -4.48 22.94 2.12
N ASP A 802 -5.40 22.37 2.90
CA ASP A 802 -5.34 22.35 4.36
C ASP A 802 -4.10 21.58 4.86
N VAL A 803 -3.76 20.45 4.22
CA VAL A 803 -2.60 19.64 4.60
C VAL A 803 -1.25 20.34 4.38
N LEU A 804 -1.19 21.39 3.56
CA LEU A 804 -0.01 22.24 3.44
C LEU A 804 0.31 22.98 4.76
N THR A 805 -0.66 23.07 5.66
CA THR A 805 -0.52 23.74 6.96
C THR A 805 -0.52 22.78 8.15
N SER A 806 -1.20 21.63 8.04
CA SER A 806 -1.24 20.65 9.12
C SER A 806 -0.06 19.67 9.10
N ILE A 807 0.49 19.35 7.92
CA ILE A 807 1.62 18.42 7.79
C ILE A 807 2.94 19.19 7.71
N GLU A 808 3.85 18.92 8.64
CA GLU A 808 5.23 19.46 8.60
C GLU A 808 5.92 19.03 7.30
N GLU A 809 6.73 19.90 6.66
CA GLU A 809 7.43 19.62 5.39
C GLU A 809 6.49 19.17 4.23
N CYS A 810 5.24 19.62 4.24
CA CYS A 810 4.30 19.51 3.12
C CYS A 810 4.29 20.83 2.33
N HIS A 811 4.59 20.78 1.03
CA HIS A 811 4.81 21.95 0.20
C HIS A 811 3.93 21.92 -1.06
N LEU A 812 3.49 23.09 -1.51
CA LEU A 812 2.76 23.22 -2.77
C LEU A 812 3.73 23.05 -3.94
N ALA A 813 3.68 21.90 -4.60
CA ALA A 813 4.54 21.59 -5.75
C ALA A 813 4.27 22.54 -6.92
N GLY A 814 3.00 22.79 -7.21
CA GLY A 814 2.54 23.68 -8.27
C GLY A 814 1.02 23.63 -8.40
N LEU A 815 0.41 24.75 -8.76
CA LEU A 815 -1.01 24.80 -9.10
C LEU A 815 -1.23 24.36 -10.54
N SER A 816 -2.34 23.64 -10.76
CA SER A 816 -2.76 23.10 -12.05
C SER A 816 -4.12 23.61 -12.50
N ILE A 817 -4.86 24.31 -11.62
CA ILE A 817 -6.25 24.72 -11.84
C ILE A 817 -6.40 25.74 -12.97
N ASP A 818 -5.36 26.52 -13.24
CA ASP A 818 -5.25 27.49 -14.34
C ASP A 818 -4.94 26.84 -15.70
N LEU A 819 -4.48 25.58 -15.68
CA LEU A 819 -3.95 24.91 -16.87
C LEU A 819 -5.05 24.29 -17.73
N GLU A 820 -4.75 24.21 -19.02
CA GLU A 820 -5.66 23.66 -20.02
C GLU A 820 -5.85 22.15 -19.86
N ASN A 821 -7.09 21.69 -20.04
CA ASN A 821 -7.42 20.27 -20.02
C ASN A 821 -7.41 19.71 -21.45
N HIS A 822 -7.10 18.43 -21.55
CA HIS A 822 -7.45 17.61 -22.71
C HIS A 822 -8.54 16.62 -22.30
N GLY A 823 -9.65 16.62 -23.02
CA GLY A 823 -10.82 15.80 -22.69
C GLY A 823 -11.46 16.18 -21.36
N ARG A 824 -11.89 15.16 -20.59
CA ARG A 824 -12.79 15.34 -19.43
C ARG A 824 -12.09 15.55 -18.08
N GLN A 825 -10.81 15.20 -17.96
CA GLN A 825 -10.12 15.19 -16.66
C GLN A 825 -8.59 15.26 -16.71
N HIS A 826 -7.97 15.10 -17.87
CA HIS A 826 -6.51 15.15 -18.02
C HIS A 826 -6.06 16.53 -18.47
N LEU A 827 -4.80 16.87 -18.22
CA LEU A 827 -4.21 18.11 -18.73
C LEU A 827 -3.78 17.94 -20.19
N ALA A 828 -3.73 19.07 -20.91
CA ALA A 828 -3.12 19.09 -22.23
C ALA A 828 -1.60 18.81 -22.17
N PRO A 829 -0.99 18.30 -23.24
CA PRO A 829 0.46 18.03 -23.26
C PRO A 829 1.34 19.25 -22.90
N SER A 830 0.96 20.44 -23.34
CA SER A 830 1.64 21.71 -23.00
C SER A 830 1.48 22.06 -21.51
N ALA A 831 0.30 21.82 -20.94
CA ALA A 831 0.02 22.03 -19.52
C ALA A 831 0.90 21.13 -18.63
N TYR A 832 1.14 19.87 -19.00
CA TYR A 832 2.08 19.03 -18.26
C TYR A 832 3.50 19.60 -18.25
N THR A 833 3.96 20.23 -19.34
CA THR A 833 5.27 20.92 -19.36
C THR A 833 5.33 22.01 -18.31
N VAL A 834 4.33 22.90 -18.29
CA VAL A 834 4.26 24.01 -17.33
C VAL A 834 4.24 23.50 -15.90
N LEU A 835 3.46 22.46 -15.63
CA LEU A 835 3.35 21.89 -14.30
C LEU A 835 4.65 21.22 -13.86
N GLY A 836 5.34 20.50 -14.74
CA GLY A 836 6.67 19.93 -14.45
C GLY A 836 7.72 20.98 -14.13
N ASP A 837 7.69 22.10 -14.85
CA ASP A 837 8.51 23.26 -14.57
C ASP A 837 8.18 23.93 -13.22
N ARG A 838 6.91 24.01 -12.84
CA ARG A 838 6.49 24.54 -11.54
C ARG A 838 7.02 23.65 -10.40
N THR A 839 6.83 22.33 -10.51
CA THR A 839 7.35 21.36 -9.53
C THR A 839 8.87 21.42 -9.39
N ALA A 840 9.61 21.53 -10.50
CA ALA A 840 11.06 21.74 -10.45
C ALA A 840 11.45 23.05 -9.75
N GLY A 841 10.65 24.11 -9.95
CA GLY A 841 10.82 25.39 -9.25
C GLY A 841 10.70 25.26 -7.74
N THR A 842 9.74 24.49 -7.26
CA THR A 842 9.54 24.20 -5.84
C THR A 842 10.73 23.45 -5.24
N ILE A 843 11.21 22.39 -5.89
CA ILE A 843 12.41 21.66 -5.42
C ILE A 843 13.63 22.59 -5.39
N LEU A 844 13.84 23.41 -6.43
CA LEU A 844 14.94 24.36 -6.45
C LEU A 844 14.81 25.43 -5.35
N TYR A 845 13.60 25.87 -5.01
CA TYR A 845 13.37 26.76 -3.87
C TYR A 845 13.73 26.08 -2.55
N LEU A 846 13.33 24.82 -2.35
CA LEU A 846 13.67 24.03 -1.17
C LEU A 846 15.17 23.70 -1.05
N LEU A 847 15.95 23.91 -2.11
CA LEU A 847 17.41 23.78 -2.12
C LEU A 847 18.13 25.14 -2.09
N ASP A 848 17.39 26.22 -1.83
CA ASP A 848 17.89 27.61 -1.85
C ASP A 848 18.55 27.99 -3.19
N LYS A 849 18.05 27.42 -4.29
CA LYS A 849 18.46 27.69 -5.69
C LYS A 849 17.43 28.50 -6.47
N ALA A 850 16.25 28.73 -5.91
CA ALA A 850 15.26 29.65 -6.45
C ALA A 850 14.71 30.53 -5.31
N PRO A 851 14.48 31.83 -5.55
CA PRO A 851 14.01 32.75 -4.50
C PRO A 851 12.51 32.64 -4.20
N TYR A 852 11.72 32.04 -5.09
CA TYR A 852 10.28 31.83 -4.93
C TYR A 852 9.83 30.60 -5.74
N HIS A 853 8.68 30.03 -5.36
CA HIS A 853 8.05 28.92 -6.07
C HIS A 853 6.52 29.04 -6.21
N ARG A 854 5.89 29.93 -5.45
CA ARG A 854 4.42 30.14 -5.45
C ARG A 854 4.07 31.47 -6.09
N GLY A 855 2.88 31.52 -6.68
CA GLY A 855 2.31 32.75 -7.22
C GLY A 855 1.79 33.67 -6.11
N PRO A 856 1.09 34.76 -6.48
CA PRO A 856 0.49 35.69 -5.54
C PRO A 856 -0.58 35.01 -4.69
N SER A 857 -0.84 35.55 -3.50
CA SER A 857 -1.98 35.17 -2.65
C SER A 857 -2.83 36.37 -2.32
N VAL A 858 -4.08 36.13 -1.93
CA VAL A 858 -4.94 37.19 -1.42
C VAL A 858 -4.52 37.56 0.01
N ALA A 859 -4.22 38.84 0.20
CA ALA A 859 -3.88 39.42 1.49
C ALA A 859 -5.13 39.97 2.20
N ALA A 860 -6.07 40.55 1.45
CA ALA A 860 -7.30 41.12 2.00
C ALA A 860 -8.41 41.16 0.95
N VAL A 861 -9.67 41.09 1.42
CA VAL A 861 -10.86 41.39 0.62
C VAL A 861 -11.63 42.49 1.35
N THR A 862 -11.86 43.62 0.68
CA THR A 862 -12.39 44.82 1.33
C THR A 862 -13.56 45.39 0.53
N ARG A 863 -14.70 45.61 1.19
CA ARG A 863 -15.80 46.40 0.63
C ARG A 863 -15.43 47.87 0.67
N VAL A 864 -15.20 48.47 -0.49
CA VAL A 864 -14.77 49.87 -0.64
C VAL A 864 -15.96 50.81 -0.75
N SER A 865 -17.05 50.35 -1.36
CA SER A 865 -18.32 51.07 -1.42
C SER A 865 -19.48 50.08 -1.56
N ASP A 866 -20.70 50.59 -1.76
CA ASP A 866 -21.88 49.74 -1.89
C ASP A 866 -21.83 48.78 -3.07
N ARG A 867 -21.02 49.00 -4.10
CA ARG A 867 -20.92 48.08 -5.25
C ARG A 867 -19.49 47.68 -5.60
N ILE A 868 -18.52 48.05 -4.76
CA ILE A 868 -17.09 47.86 -5.06
C ILE A 868 -16.45 47.01 -3.97
N VAL A 869 -15.80 45.93 -4.40
CA VAL A 869 -14.99 45.05 -3.57
C VAL A 869 -13.58 45.00 -4.14
N ASP A 870 -12.57 45.33 -3.33
CA ASP A 870 -11.17 45.24 -3.70
C ASP A 870 -10.55 43.96 -3.11
N ILE A 871 -9.74 43.28 -3.93
CA ILE A 871 -8.92 42.13 -3.59
C ILE A 871 -7.46 42.59 -3.54
N GLY A 872 -6.91 42.70 -2.34
CA GLY A 872 -5.50 43.00 -2.11
C GLY A 872 -4.65 41.75 -2.30
N LEU A 873 -3.55 41.86 -3.05
CA LEU A 873 -2.63 40.77 -3.35
C LEU A 873 -1.30 40.94 -2.62
N ALA A 874 -0.75 39.82 -2.15
CA ALA A 874 0.64 39.70 -1.72
C ALA A 874 1.42 38.92 -2.77
N HIS A 875 2.45 39.54 -3.34
CA HIS A 875 3.36 38.89 -4.29
C HIS A 875 4.44 38.10 -3.54
N ARG A 876 4.75 36.91 -4.05
CA ARG A 876 5.87 36.08 -3.56
C ARG A 876 7.03 36.03 -4.55
N GLY A 877 6.71 36.22 -5.82
CA GLY A 877 7.64 36.56 -6.89
C GLY A 877 7.02 37.66 -7.75
N GLY A 878 7.85 38.40 -8.48
CA GLY A 878 7.38 39.51 -9.29
C GLY A 878 6.85 40.68 -8.45
N THR A 879 6.21 41.63 -9.12
CA THR A 879 5.68 42.87 -8.52
C THR A 879 4.34 43.32 -9.11
N ASP A 880 3.83 42.58 -10.10
CA ASP A 880 2.59 42.90 -10.81
C ASP A 880 1.92 41.61 -11.31
N PHE A 881 0.73 41.73 -11.86
CA PHE A 881 -0.04 40.62 -12.42
C PHE A 881 -0.68 40.96 -13.76
N THR A 882 -1.06 39.90 -14.48
CA THR A 882 -1.83 39.95 -15.72
C THR A 882 -2.98 38.95 -15.65
N PRO A 883 -4.11 39.18 -16.37
CA PRO A 883 -4.40 40.33 -17.21
C PRO A 883 -4.84 41.57 -16.40
N TRP A 884 -4.84 42.75 -17.04
CA TRP A 884 -5.23 44.02 -16.39
C TRP A 884 -6.73 44.31 -16.47
N THR A 885 -7.42 43.72 -17.44
CA THR A 885 -8.86 43.86 -17.69
C THR A 885 -9.44 42.49 -18.03
N GLN A 886 -10.77 42.36 -17.98
CA GLN A 886 -11.48 41.12 -18.30
C GLN A 886 -11.00 39.93 -17.45
N ILE A 887 -10.62 40.18 -16.20
CA ILE A 887 -10.13 39.14 -15.30
C ILE A 887 -11.27 38.16 -15.01
N SER A 888 -11.06 36.87 -15.29
CA SER A 888 -12.07 35.82 -15.11
C SER A 888 -11.90 35.05 -13.80
N GLY A 889 -12.84 34.18 -13.47
CA GLY A 889 -12.72 33.19 -12.38
C GLY A 889 -13.14 33.66 -10.99
N PHE A 890 -13.60 34.90 -10.84
CA PHE A 890 -14.19 35.41 -9.60
C PHE A 890 -15.69 35.15 -9.53
N GLU A 891 -16.17 34.80 -8.34
CA GLU A 891 -17.59 34.77 -8.03
C GLU A 891 -17.85 35.49 -6.70
N VAL A 892 -18.97 36.22 -6.63
CA VAL A 892 -19.46 36.84 -5.40
C VAL A 892 -20.81 36.22 -5.05
N LEU A 893 -21.00 35.77 -3.80
CA LEU A 893 -22.20 35.03 -3.39
C LEU A 893 -22.85 35.63 -2.15
N SER A 894 -24.18 35.63 -2.15
CA SER A 894 -25.01 35.80 -0.96
C SER A 894 -25.64 34.46 -0.60
N GLY A 895 -25.08 33.75 0.38
CA GLY A 895 -25.46 32.36 0.66
C GLY A 895 -25.15 31.45 -0.53
N LYS A 896 -26.19 30.91 -1.19
CA LYS A 896 -26.05 30.09 -2.41
C LYS A 896 -26.27 30.88 -3.71
N THR A 897 -26.71 32.13 -3.62
CA THR A 897 -27.06 32.95 -4.80
C THR A 897 -25.82 33.68 -5.30
N ARG A 898 -25.48 33.50 -6.57
CA ARG A 898 -24.42 34.27 -7.26
C ARG A 898 -24.92 35.69 -7.54
N LEU A 899 -24.14 36.69 -7.13
CA LEU A 899 -24.36 38.09 -7.47
C LEU A 899 -23.73 38.39 -8.84
N VAL A 900 -24.35 39.30 -9.60
CA VAL A 900 -23.88 39.65 -10.93
C VAL A 900 -22.71 40.64 -10.83
N ILE A 901 -21.58 40.23 -11.39
CA ILE A 901 -20.39 41.06 -11.51
C ILE A 901 -20.51 41.88 -12.81
N ASP A 902 -20.38 43.20 -12.69
CA ASP A 902 -20.31 44.11 -13.83
C ASP A 902 -18.91 44.07 -14.46
N THR A 903 -17.87 44.33 -13.67
CA THR A 903 -16.49 44.37 -14.17
C THR A 903 -15.49 43.87 -13.13
N VAL A 904 -14.43 43.20 -13.61
CA VAL A 904 -13.23 42.87 -12.81
C VAL A 904 -12.01 43.45 -13.50
N THR A 905 -11.31 44.34 -12.80
CA THR A 905 -10.21 45.13 -13.38
C THR A 905 -9.05 45.29 -12.39
N ARG A 906 -7.85 45.50 -12.90
CA ARG A 906 -6.69 45.88 -12.10
C ARG A 906 -6.78 47.37 -11.75
N THR A 907 -6.60 47.70 -10.47
CA THR A 907 -6.41 49.09 -10.02
C THR A 907 -4.93 49.47 -10.01
N ASN A 908 -4.09 48.60 -9.46
CA ASN A 908 -2.63 48.73 -9.42
C ASN A 908 -2.00 47.33 -9.29
N GLY A 909 -0.68 47.24 -9.17
CA GLY A 909 0.05 45.97 -9.15
C GLY A 909 -0.34 45.02 -8.01
N ASN A 910 -1.03 45.49 -6.97
CA ASN A 910 -1.40 44.70 -5.79
C ASN A 910 -2.91 44.68 -5.56
N THR A 911 -3.75 45.17 -6.48
CA THR A 911 -5.18 45.30 -6.23
C THR A 911 -6.02 44.98 -7.46
N ILE A 912 -6.91 44.00 -7.31
CA ILE A 912 -7.99 43.69 -8.25
C ILE A 912 -9.28 44.30 -7.71
N ARG A 913 -10.04 44.99 -8.55
CA ARG A 913 -11.33 45.59 -8.21
C ARG A 913 -12.46 44.85 -8.90
N ILE A 914 -13.42 44.39 -8.11
CA ILE A 914 -14.69 43.82 -8.55
C ILE A 914 -15.77 44.88 -8.37
N ARG A 915 -16.47 45.21 -9.46
CA ARG A 915 -17.69 46.02 -9.44
C ARG A 915 -18.90 45.11 -9.63
N LEU A 916 -19.89 45.24 -8.75
CA LEU A 916 -21.17 44.54 -8.84
C LEU A 916 -22.23 45.42 -9.51
N THR A 917 -23.20 44.81 -10.19
CA THR A 917 -24.34 45.56 -10.76
C THR A 917 -25.26 46.11 -9.66
N GLU A 918 -25.40 45.35 -8.57
CA GLU A 918 -26.23 45.68 -7.41
C GLU A 918 -25.42 45.60 -6.10
N PRO A 919 -25.81 46.35 -5.05
CA PRO A 919 -25.13 46.27 -3.77
C PRO A 919 -25.21 44.87 -3.14
N PRO A 920 -24.09 44.29 -2.63
CA PRO A 920 -24.15 43.03 -1.95
C PRO A 920 -24.82 43.23 -0.58
N PRO A 921 -25.52 42.20 -0.07
CA PRO A 921 -26.06 42.21 1.27
C PRO A 921 -24.94 42.32 2.31
N ARG A 922 -25.32 42.56 3.57
CA ARG A 922 -24.36 42.70 4.67
C ARG A 922 -23.38 41.52 4.74
N HIS A 923 -23.89 40.31 4.56
CA HIS A 923 -23.09 39.08 4.56
C HIS A 923 -23.01 38.50 3.15
N PHE A 924 -21.79 38.40 2.63
CA PHE A 924 -21.53 37.81 1.32
C PHE A 924 -20.14 37.15 1.31
N SER A 925 -19.84 36.35 0.30
CA SER A 925 -18.51 35.76 0.11
C SER A 925 -17.96 36.07 -1.28
N VAL A 926 -16.63 36.11 -1.37
CA VAL A 926 -15.91 36.17 -2.64
C VAL A 926 -15.07 34.92 -2.76
N ARG A 927 -15.09 34.30 -3.93
CA ARG A 927 -14.26 33.13 -4.23
C ARG A 927 -13.59 33.25 -5.59
N TYR A 928 -12.43 32.62 -5.72
CA TYR A 928 -11.63 32.60 -6.95
C TYR A 928 -11.26 31.17 -7.34
N LEU A 929 -11.48 30.81 -8.60
CA LEU A 929 -11.23 29.49 -9.18
C LEU A 929 -11.87 28.34 -8.38
N TYR A 930 -13.12 28.53 -7.97
CA TYR A 930 -13.89 27.57 -7.19
C TYR A 930 -14.47 26.45 -8.06
N GLY A 931 -14.53 25.23 -7.52
CA GLY A 931 -15.32 24.13 -8.07
C GLY A 931 -14.52 23.18 -8.97
N ALA A 932 -15.23 22.50 -9.87
CA ALA A 932 -14.65 21.50 -10.75
C ALA A 932 -14.07 22.13 -12.01
N HIS A 933 -14.78 23.08 -12.63
CA HIS A 933 -14.39 23.72 -13.88
C HIS A 933 -14.58 25.25 -13.81
N PRO A 934 -13.79 25.97 -13.00
CA PRO A 934 -13.84 27.43 -12.99
C PRO A 934 -13.40 28.01 -14.35
N ASP A 935 -13.87 29.23 -14.64
CA ASP A 935 -13.46 30.01 -15.81
C ASP A 935 -12.03 30.53 -15.66
N THR A 936 -11.11 29.97 -16.44
CA THR A 936 -9.69 30.31 -16.45
C THR A 936 -9.25 31.04 -17.72
N THR A 937 -10.18 31.47 -18.58
CA THR A 937 -9.87 32.15 -19.85
C THR A 937 -8.91 33.33 -19.68
N HIS A 938 -9.09 34.08 -18.59
CA HIS A 938 -8.30 35.25 -18.23
C HIS A 938 -7.88 35.19 -16.75
N ALA A 939 -7.38 34.03 -16.33
CA ALA A 939 -6.90 33.81 -14.96
C ALA A 939 -5.69 34.70 -14.63
N VAL A 940 -5.59 35.09 -13.35
CA VAL A 940 -4.58 35.99 -12.83
C VAL A 940 -3.25 35.24 -12.66
N HIS A 941 -2.20 35.79 -13.23
CA HIS A 941 -0.83 35.30 -13.12
C HIS A 941 0.11 36.44 -12.76
N ASP A 942 1.16 36.14 -11.99
CA ASP A 942 2.23 37.11 -11.76
C ASP A 942 2.98 37.47 -13.06
N ASN A 943 3.75 38.56 -12.99
CA ASN A 943 4.60 39.04 -14.08
C ASN A 943 5.98 38.36 -14.10
N THR A 944 6.17 37.24 -13.40
CA THR A 944 7.43 36.51 -13.47
C THR A 944 7.54 35.75 -14.80
N SER A 945 8.75 35.34 -15.18
CA SER A 945 8.95 34.52 -16.38
C SER A 945 8.19 33.18 -16.34
N ARG A 946 7.84 32.69 -15.14
CA ARG A 946 7.07 31.46 -14.94
C ARG A 946 5.56 31.68 -14.94
N ARG A 947 5.11 32.94 -14.85
CA ARG A 947 3.70 33.34 -14.80
C ARG A 947 2.92 32.45 -13.82
N LEU A 948 3.26 32.53 -12.53
CA LEU A 948 2.62 31.68 -11.51
C LEU A 948 1.22 32.22 -11.19
N PRO A 949 0.21 31.34 -11.05
CA PRO A 949 -1.18 31.76 -10.90
C PRO A 949 -1.45 32.30 -9.50
N LEU A 950 -2.43 33.20 -9.38
CA LEU A 950 -3.03 33.57 -8.10
C LEU A 950 -3.64 32.32 -7.45
N GLU A 951 -3.34 32.12 -6.16
CA GLU A 951 -3.87 30.96 -5.45
C GLU A 951 -5.41 31.05 -5.27
N PRO A 952 -6.15 29.94 -5.48
CA PRO A 952 -7.58 29.89 -5.20
C PRO A 952 -7.88 30.25 -3.75
N PHE A 953 -9.00 30.93 -3.52
CA PHE A 953 -9.42 31.30 -2.16
C PHE A 953 -10.94 31.42 -2.06
N VAL A 954 -11.42 31.40 -0.82
CA VAL A 954 -12.79 31.76 -0.43
C VAL A 954 -12.70 32.65 0.80
N GLN A 955 -13.32 33.84 0.75
CA GLN A 955 -13.38 34.77 1.87
C GLN A 955 -14.83 35.16 2.15
N TYR A 956 -15.24 35.04 3.42
CA TYR A 956 -16.54 35.52 3.90
C TYR A 956 -16.39 36.92 4.47
N LEU A 957 -17.29 37.83 4.08
CA LEU A 957 -17.37 39.20 4.58
C LEU A 957 -18.63 39.38 5.43
N LYS A 958 -18.47 40.15 6.50
CA LYS A 958 -19.51 40.41 7.51
C LYS A 958 -20.03 41.83 7.48
#